data_AF-A0A7M4ECH1-F1
#
_entry.id   AF-A0A7M4ECH1-F1
#
_cell.length_a   1.000
_cell.length_b   1.000
_cell.length_c   1.000
_cell.angle_alpha   90.00
_cell.angle_beta   90.00
_cell.angle_gamma   90.00
#
_symmetry.space_group_name_H-M   'P 1'
#
loop_
_entity.id
_entity.type
_entity.pdbx_description
1 polymer ?
#
loop_
_entity_poly.entity_id
_entity_poly.type
_entity_poly.pdbx_seq_one_letter_code
_entity_poly.pdbx_strand_id
1 'polypeptide(L)'
;MRPTISLKNYKMGYWYNMSFILGVLLYNALQTAALQLPGSQNCTSKGQKISLSHSYKIDLPKSSQIQVEEDPLPLKDESHTLPDMGETEGEEQNIIFRHNIRVLTPKGDCEALDHLRALLERMEKLEKEVMELREACNPQKCCGGGVSDCSSHGTFIQEICSCNCDEGWEGSDCSRPSCPNSCSGNGRCVNGKCICHEPYVGEDCSQRLCPENCSGNGICNNGVCQCYEEFIGDDCSEKRCPNDCNDNGFCDTGECYCHDGFVGLDCSQVLAPQNLQLLKTTEGSLTLSWDEVTDVDYYLISYYPMGYQTSVKQVRVPKGQLSYEIVGLRPSTTYNITLRHVKKGISSDPENLQASTALSVVGAIWVTDETEDSLEVEWENPPAEVDYYKLRFRSLPGQGEEEVMVPKSSDPKSRYIITGLKPGTEYNITVIYMKDNIEGKPSSVTGRTGLDGPTNLVTDRATEDTATISWKGVQAPIDRYVVRYTSADGDSKEVAVRKDKSMTTLTGLRPGMEYIIYIWAEKGAHQSKRTSTKAVTEIDSPTNLVTDQVTEDTATISWKAVQAPIDRYMVTYTSPDGDSREMAVGNDRSITTLTGLRPGLEYIIYIWAEKGIQQSKRADTKALTEIDGPTNLVTDQVTEDTATISWKQVQAPIDRYMVSYTSPDGDTREMAVEKDRSITTLTGLKPGVEYIIYIWAEKGTQQSKKADTRAVTEIDSPINLVTDRVTEDTATISWQGVQAPIDRYMVRYTLPVGDAKEMAVGKDKSVTTLTGLRPGMEYIIYIWAEKGAQQSKKANTKALTEIDPPKNLRVSDVTQSTSIVNWTPPTAQIDGYTLTYQSVDGTSKEVQLGPYDQRFMLEGLGKGVRYTVYVLAFKGDRQSRKASNSFSTVGFLYPYPADCSQMQQNGNATSGMYTIYLNGDASRPMEVYCDMTTDGGGWIVFQRRNTGDLDFYKRWRNYVEGFGDPMGEFWLGLDKLHSLTSATPIRYEIRVDLRTSNESAYAVYDFFQVASSRDRYKLSVGNYRGTAGDALTYHNGWKFTTWDRDNDVALSNCALAHRGAWWYKNCHLANLNGKYGETKHSEGVNWEPWKGHEFSIPFTEMKIRPQSSSNEPILGRKKRSLAGKRKKIRV
;
A
#
# COMPACT_ATOMS: atom_id res chain seq x y z
N MET A 1 -46.28 43.70 -7.19
CA MET A 1 -46.67 43.16 -8.52
C MET A 1 -47.58 41.93 -8.30
N ARG A 2 -48.39 41.54 -9.29
CA ARG A 2 -49.08 40.22 -9.37
C ARG A 2 -48.08 39.14 -9.85
N PRO A 3 -48.38 37.81 -9.91
CA PRO A 3 -49.61 37.04 -9.59
C PRO A 3 -49.44 36.09 -8.36
N THR A 4 -50.40 35.50 -7.62
CA THR A 4 -51.75 34.86 -7.81
C THR A 4 -51.72 33.49 -8.53
N ILE A 5 -52.26 32.35 -8.05
CA ILE A 5 -53.08 31.90 -6.87
C ILE A 5 -52.95 30.33 -6.79
N SER A 6 -52.99 29.50 -5.73
CA SER A 6 -53.39 29.52 -4.28
C SER A 6 -54.74 28.81 -3.98
N LEU A 7 -54.98 27.90 -3.01
CA LEU A 7 -54.22 26.93 -2.17
C LEU A 7 -55.25 26.11 -1.29
N LYS A 8 -54.85 25.00 -0.63
CA LYS A 8 -55.48 24.30 0.53
C LYS A 8 -56.79 23.44 0.41
N ASN A 9 -56.65 22.14 0.74
CA ASN A 9 -57.11 21.43 1.97
C ASN A 9 -58.54 21.59 2.62
N TYR A 10 -58.98 20.47 3.23
CA TYR A 10 -59.94 20.25 4.37
C TYR A 10 -61.36 19.67 4.11
N LYS A 11 -62.07 19.40 5.23
CA LYS A 11 -63.10 18.35 5.45
C LYS A 11 -64.58 18.73 5.17
N MET A 12 -65.37 17.72 4.77
CA MET A 12 -66.70 17.28 5.28
C MET A 12 -67.85 18.31 5.45
N GLY A 13 -69.02 18.04 4.83
CA GLY A 13 -70.26 18.84 4.92
C GLY A 13 -71.53 18.01 4.63
N TYR A 14 -72.73 18.60 4.82
CA TYR A 14 -74.02 17.90 4.98
C TYR A 14 -75.20 18.69 4.34
N TRP A 15 -76.31 17.98 4.03
CA TRP A 15 -77.73 18.43 3.84
C TRP A 15 -78.23 19.03 2.49
N TYR A 16 -79.45 18.58 2.10
CA TYR A 16 -80.64 19.22 1.48
C TYR A 16 -80.51 20.56 0.67
N ASN A 17 -81.29 20.87 -0.39
CA ASN A 17 -82.74 20.61 -0.61
C ASN A 17 -83.27 20.92 -2.05
N MET A 18 -84.49 20.46 -2.38
CA MET A 18 -85.51 20.99 -3.34
C MET A 18 -85.32 21.17 -4.89
N SER A 19 -86.11 20.36 -5.65
CA SER A 19 -87.18 20.77 -6.60
C SER A 19 -87.05 20.96 -8.15
N PHE A 20 -87.98 20.28 -8.86
CA PHE A 20 -88.61 20.56 -10.19
C PHE A 20 -87.72 20.49 -11.48
N ILE A 21 -88.19 20.12 -12.70
CA ILE A 21 -89.54 19.97 -13.32
C ILE A 21 -89.68 18.59 -14.09
N LEU A 22 -90.90 18.17 -14.44
CA LEU A 22 -91.33 16.92 -15.12
C LEU A 22 -91.07 16.82 -16.65
N GLY A 23 -91.21 15.62 -17.25
CA GLY A 23 -91.52 15.45 -18.69
C GLY A 23 -91.52 14.03 -19.34
N VAL A 24 -92.66 13.30 -19.29
CA VAL A 24 -93.31 12.42 -20.34
C VAL A 24 -92.41 11.48 -21.22
N LEU A 25 -92.41 10.12 -21.09
CA LEU A 25 -93.29 9.06 -21.70
C LEU A 25 -93.26 8.99 -23.27
N LEU A 26 -93.35 7.87 -24.03
CA LEU A 26 -93.48 6.39 -23.80
C LEU A 26 -93.42 5.58 -25.15
N TYR A 27 -92.69 4.43 -25.24
CA TYR A 27 -93.13 3.11 -25.85
C TYR A 27 -92.75 2.59 -27.31
N ASN A 28 -91.82 1.60 -27.43
CA ASN A 28 -91.92 0.32 -28.23
C ASN A 28 -91.86 0.15 -29.81
N ALA A 29 -91.76 -1.15 -30.20
CA ALA A 29 -91.45 -1.86 -31.48
C ALA A 29 -92.36 -1.64 -32.75
N LEU A 30 -92.20 -2.23 -33.98
CA LEU A 30 -91.44 -3.40 -34.54
C LEU A 30 -91.12 -3.27 -36.09
N GLN A 31 -90.09 -4.02 -36.58
CA GLN A 31 -89.66 -4.56 -37.94
C GLN A 31 -90.39 -4.16 -39.29
N THR A 32 -89.92 -4.35 -40.55
CA THR A 32 -88.79 -4.93 -41.36
C THR A 32 -88.98 -4.40 -42.84
N ALA A 33 -88.24 -4.66 -43.95
CA ALA A 33 -86.87 -5.08 -44.39
C ALA A 33 -86.76 -4.98 -45.95
N ALA A 34 -85.55 -5.11 -46.56
CA ALA A 34 -85.21 -5.69 -47.91
C ALA A 34 -84.16 -4.96 -48.81
N LEU A 35 -83.16 -5.74 -49.29
CA LEU A 35 -82.50 -5.77 -50.63
C LEU A 35 -81.71 -4.57 -51.23
N GLN A 36 -80.36 -4.59 -51.16
CA GLN A 36 -79.38 -4.82 -52.28
C GLN A 36 -77.90 -4.48 -51.90
N LEU A 37 -76.92 -4.94 -52.71
CA LEU A 37 -75.45 -5.02 -52.44
C LEU A 37 -74.64 -4.65 -53.72
N PRO A 38 -73.27 -4.48 -53.73
CA PRO A 38 -72.26 -4.45 -52.64
C PRO A 38 -71.15 -3.34 -52.71
N GLY A 39 -70.38 -3.15 -51.62
CA GLY A 39 -68.99 -2.63 -51.62
C GLY A 39 -68.66 -1.60 -50.51
N SER A 40 -67.54 -1.66 -49.75
CA SER A 40 -66.42 -2.63 -49.73
C SER A 40 -65.63 -2.67 -48.39
N GLN A 41 -65.57 -3.86 -47.75
CA GLN A 41 -64.54 -4.41 -46.83
C GLN A 41 -63.85 -3.54 -45.74
N ASN A 42 -64.09 -3.82 -44.45
CA ASN A 42 -63.18 -4.62 -43.57
C ASN A 42 -63.46 -4.49 -42.05
N CYS A 43 -63.65 -5.61 -41.34
CA CYS A 43 -63.78 -5.64 -39.87
C CYS A 43 -62.87 -6.68 -39.18
N THR A 44 -62.30 -6.33 -38.02
CA THR A 44 -61.71 -7.28 -37.04
C THR A 44 -61.73 -6.68 -35.62
N SER A 45 -61.46 -7.42 -34.53
CA SER A 45 -62.38 -8.41 -33.93
C SER A 45 -62.04 -8.75 -32.45
N LYS A 46 -62.50 -7.95 -31.47
CA LYS A 46 -62.54 -8.32 -30.04
C LYS A 46 -63.85 -7.85 -29.40
N GLY A 47 -64.57 -8.75 -28.71
CA GLY A 47 -65.88 -8.47 -28.11
C GLY A 47 -65.81 -8.13 -26.63
N GLN A 48 -66.69 -7.23 -26.17
CA GLN A 48 -66.80 -6.75 -24.79
C GLN A 48 -68.26 -6.84 -24.34
N LYS A 49 -68.52 -7.26 -23.09
CA LYS A 49 -69.89 -7.51 -22.58
C LYS A 49 -70.53 -6.20 -22.09
N ILE A 50 -71.82 -6.02 -22.38
CA ILE A 50 -72.68 -4.94 -21.88
C ILE A 50 -73.91 -5.57 -21.20
N SER A 51 -74.49 -4.90 -20.22
CA SER A 51 -75.69 -5.32 -19.49
C SER A 51 -76.59 -4.11 -19.25
N LEU A 52 -77.90 -4.25 -19.45
CA LEU A 52 -78.91 -3.27 -19.06
C LEU A 52 -79.96 -3.94 -18.15
N SER A 53 -80.60 -3.13 -17.31
CA SER A 53 -81.71 -3.53 -16.46
C SER A 53 -82.77 -2.42 -16.40
N HIS A 54 -84.02 -2.81 -16.24
CA HIS A 54 -85.17 -1.90 -16.15
C HIS A 54 -86.07 -2.36 -15.01
N SER A 55 -86.74 -1.43 -14.33
CA SER A 55 -87.63 -1.68 -13.19
C SER A 55 -88.58 -0.49 -13.05
N TYR A 56 -89.88 -0.75 -12.83
CA TYR A 56 -90.86 0.30 -12.50
C TYR A 56 -91.91 -0.25 -11.51
N LYS A 57 -92.69 0.65 -10.90
CA LYS A 57 -93.60 0.42 -9.76
C LYS A 57 -94.99 0.96 -10.09
N ILE A 58 -96.05 0.30 -9.62
CA ILE A 58 -97.43 0.81 -9.62
C ILE A 58 -98.01 0.54 -8.22
N ASP A 59 -98.66 1.56 -7.66
CA ASP A 59 -99.35 1.51 -6.38
C ASP A 59 -100.82 1.84 -6.58
N LEU A 60 -101.74 0.98 -6.12
CA LEU A 60 -103.19 1.23 -6.14
C LEU A 60 -103.87 0.66 -4.88
N PRO A 61 -105.02 1.22 -4.44
CA PRO A 61 -105.38 1.20 -3.02
C PRO A 61 -106.28 0.03 -2.57
N LYS A 62 -106.32 -0.15 -1.24
CA LYS A 62 -107.24 -1.06 -0.53
C LYS A 62 -108.72 -0.73 -0.80
N SER A 63 -109.54 -1.72 -1.18
CA SER A 63 -110.90 -1.94 -0.63
C SER A 63 -111.69 -3.11 -1.25
N SER A 64 -111.22 -4.36 -1.10
CA SER A 64 -112.11 -5.54 -1.03
C SER A 64 -111.33 -6.77 -0.54
N GLN A 65 -111.83 -7.44 0.49
CA GLN A 65 -111.17 -8.59 1.13
C GLN A 65 -111.59 -9.92 0.50
N ILE A 66 -110.66 -10.86 0.36
CA ILE A 66 -110.90 -12.29 0.59
C ILE A 66 -109.68 -12.83 1.37
N GLN A 67 -109.92 -13.52 2.48
CA GLN A 67 -108.90 -14.20 3.29
C GLN A 67 -108.80 -15.68 2.91
N VAL A 68 -107.67 -16.31 3.24
CA VAL A 68 -107.58 -17.73 3.57
C VAL A 68 -106.70 -17.87 4.82
N GLU A 69 -107.10 -18.74 5.74
CA GLU A 69 -106.46 -19.07 7.03
C GLU A 69 -104.98 -19.54 6.86
N GLU A 70 -104.04 -19.21 7.77
CA GLU A 70 -103.89 -19.72 9.16
C GLU A 70 -103.65 -21.26 9.21
N ASP A 71 -102.68 -21.83 9.93
CA ASP A 71 -101.65 -21.31 10.85
C ASP A 71 -100.44 -22.30 10.93
N PRO A 72 -99.68 -22.45 12.03
CA PRO A 72 -98.54 -21.63 12.44
C PRO A 72 -97.15 -22.26 12.15
N LEU A 73 -96.11 -21.40 12.11
CA LEU A 73 -94.74 -21.80 12.47
C LEU A 73 -94.57 -21.66 13.99
N PRO A 74 -94.14 -22.71 14.73
CA PRO A 74 -93.78 -22.55 16.13
C PRO A 74 -92.51 -21.70 16.29
N LEU A 75 -92.49 -20.88 17.34
CA LEU A 75 -91.34 -20.07 17.74
C LEU A 75 -90.18 -20.93 18.29
N LYS A 76 -89.03 -20.27 18.43
CA LYS A 76 -87.83 -20.80 19.10
C LYS A 76 -88.15 -21.44 20.46
N ASP A 77 -87.40 -22.47 20.82
CA ASP A 77 -86.95 -22.60 22.20
C ASP A 77 -85.62 -21.85 22.36
N GLU A 78 -85.64 -20.75 23.10
CA GLU A 78 -84.60 -20.40 24.07
C GLU A 78 -85.27 -19.60 25.17
N SER A 79 -85.35 -20.18 26.38
CA SER A 79 -86.05 -19.58 27.51
C SER A 79 -85.17 -18.58 28.26
N HIS A 80 -85.46 -17.28 28.14
CA HIS A 80 -85.16 -16.26 29.19
C HIS A 80 -86.02 -14.98 29.06
N THR A 81 -87.12 -14.96 29.83
CA THR A 81 -87.77 -13.80 30.52
C THR A 81 -87.94 -12.41 29.84
N LEU A 82 -89.22 -11.97 29.84
CA LEU A 82 -89.80 -10.59 29.77
C LEU A 82 -88.92 -9.45 30.35
N PRO A 83 -89.02 -8.18 29.90
CA PRO A 83 -90.24 -7.40 29.52
C PRO A 83 -90.13 -6.55 28.21
N ASP A 84 -91.07 -5.69 27.75
CA ASP A 84 -92.55 -5.57 27.80
C ASP A 84 -93.05 -4.33 26.95
N MET A 85 -94.33 -4.29 26.55
CA MET A 85 -95.16 -3.21 25.93
C MET A 85 -94.79 -2.56 24.56
N GLY A 86 -95.85 -2.24 23.77
CA GLY A 86 -95.86 -1.38 22.56
C GLY A 86 -96.13 -2.15 21.24
N GLU A 87 -97.37 -2.38 20.78
CA GLU A 87 -98.26 -1.43 20.07
C GLU A 87 -97.55 -0.68 18.91
N THR A 88 -97.55 -1.19 17.67
CA THR A 88 -98.60 -1.19 16.60
C THR A 88 -98.55 0.00 15.64
N GLU A 89 -98.48 -0.29 14.33
CA GLU A 89 -99.12 0.36 13.14
C GLU A 89 -98.23 0.44 11.89
N GLY A 90 -98.85 0.49 10.70
CA GLY A 90 -98.24 0.90 9.44
C GLY A 90 -97.78 -0.22 8.50
N GLU A 91 -98.32 -0.25 7.27
CA GLU A 91 -97.91 -1.19 6.20
C GLU A 91 -97.04 -0.49 5.14
N GLU A 92 -96.31 -1.29 4.34
CA GLU A 92 -96.51 -1.32 2.88
C GLU A 92 -95.67 -2.44 2.22
N GLN A 93 -96.33 -3.46 1.67
CA GLN A 93 -95.63 -4.49 0.86
C GLN A 93 -95.59 -4.08 -0.61
N ASN A 94 -94.37 -3.83 -1.10
CA ASN A 94 -94.11 -3.39 -2.46
C ASN A 94 -93.49 -4.51 -3.30
N ILE A 95 -94.24 -5.05 -4.28
CA ILE A 95 -93.76 -6.13 -5.16
C ILE A 95 -92.91 -5.56 -6.29
N ILE A 96 -91.68 -6.07 -6.45
CA ILE A 96 -90.72 -5.62 -7.48
C ILE A 96 -90.38 -6.78 -8.43
N PHE A 97 -90.78 -6.66 -9.70
CA PHE A 97 -90.34 -7.57 -10.75
C PHE A 97 -89.05 -7.07 -11.42
N ARG A 98 -88.04 -7.94 -11.53
CA ARG A 98 -86.76 -7.67 -12.21
C ARG A 98 -86.53 -8.65 -13.36
N HIS A 99 -86.37 -8.14 -14.57
CA HIS A 99 -85.86 -8.90 -15.70
C HIS A 99 -84.38 -8.57 -15.95
N ASN A 100 -83.53 -9.60 -15.96
CA ASN A 100 -82.11 -9.50 -16.30
C ASN A 100 -81.83 -10.38 -17.53
N ILE A 101 -81.60 -9.77 -18.69
CA ILE A 101 -81.27 -10.48 -19.92
C ILE A 101 -79.78 -10.25 -20.25
N ARG A 102 -79.04 -11.33 -20.52
CA ARG A 102 -77.63 -11.31 -20.91
C ARG A 102 -77.47 -12.03 -22.25
N VAL A 103 -77.02 -11.33 -23.29
CA VAL A 103 -76.76 -11.90 -24.62
C VAL A 103 -75.33 -11.58 -25.03
N LEU A 104 -74.68 -12.52 -25.73
CA LEU A 104 -73.33 -12.39 -26.29
C LEU A 104 -73.41 -12.20 -27.80
N THR A 105 -72.77 -11.16 -28.32
CA THR A 105 -72.73 -10.86 -29.76
C THR A 105 -71.61 -11.60 -30.49
N PRO A 106 -71.87 -12.20 -31.67
CA PRO A 106 -70.83 -12.72 -32.57
C PRO A 106 -69.88 -11.65 -33.13
N LYS A 107 -68.86 -12.07 -33.89
CA LYS A 107 -67.88 -11.19 -34.56
C LYS A 107 -68.31 -10.85 -35.99
N GLY A 108 -68.12 -9.59 -36.42
CA GLY A 108 -68.05 -9.20 -37.83
C GLY A 108 -69.11 -8.17 -38.27
N ASP A 109 -68.77 -7.43 -39.34
CA ASP A 109 -69.55 -6.39 -40.04
C ASP A 109 -71.09 -6.57 -40.08
N CYS A 110 -71.94 -5.54 -40.13
CA CYS A 110 -71.88 -4.11 -39.73
C CYS A 110 -73.25 -3.42 -39.94
N GLU A 111 -74.19 -4.03 -40.69
CA GLU A 111 -75.47 -3.43 -41.13
C GLU A 111 -76.67 -3.69 -40.18
N ALA A 112 -76.53 -4.55 -39.17
CA ALA A 112 -77.67 -5.01 -38.34
C ALA A 112 -78.18 -3.99 -37.29
N LEU A 113 -77.72 -2.74 -37.33
CA LEU A 113 -77.98 -1.76 -36.26
C LEU A 113 -79.24 -0.89 -36.49
N ASP A 114 -79.52 -0.48 -37.74
CA ASP A 114 -80.58 0.49 -38.02
C ASP A 114 -81.99 -0.13 -38.00
N HIS A 115 -82.13 -1.42 -38.28
CA HIS A 115 -83.40 -2.13 -38.13
C HIS A 115 -83.91 -2.22 -36.68
N LEU A 116 -83.06 -1.91 -35.69
CA LEU A 116 -83.43 -1.80 -34.26
C LEU A 116 -83.83 -0.38 -33.84
N ARG A 117 -83.74 0.62 -34.74
CA ARG A 117 -84.20 2.01 -34.50
C ARG A 117 -85.62 2.29 -34.99
N ALA A 118 -86.08 1.64 -36.06
CA ALA A 118 -87.36 1.92 -36.71
C ALA A 118 -88.60 0.99 -36.42
N LEU A 119 -88.70 0.15 -35.37
CA LEU A 119 -87.99 0.14 -34.10
C LEU A 119 -88.88 0.64 -32.96
N LEU A 120 -88.25 1.38 -32.05
CA LEU A 120 -88.82 1.93 -30.81
C LEU A 120 -89.73 3.15 -30.99
N GLU A 121 -89.84 3.69 -32.20
CA GLU A 121 -90.68 4.86 -32.54
C GLU A 121 -92.13 4.48 -32.94
N ARG A 122 -92.40 3.19 -33.19
CA ARG A 122 -93.54 2.79 -34.04
C ARG A 122 -94.78 2.39 -33.25
N MET A 123 -94.58 1.73 -32.11
CA MET A 123 -95.63 1.53 -31.13
C MET A 123 -95.90 2.83 -30.35
N GLU A 124 -94.95 3.80 -30.34
CA GLU A 124 -94.92 5.04 -29.51
C GLU A 124 -96.16 5.95 -29.68
N LYS A 125 -96.90 5.67 -30.75
CA LYS A 125 -98.11 6.36 -31.16
C LYS A 125 -99.41 5.71 -30.66
N LEU A 126 -99.43 4.41 -30.37
CA LEU A 126 -100.66 3.65 -30.08
C LEU A 126 -101.19 3.85 -28.65
N GLU A 127 -100.34 4.02 -27.64
CA GLU A 127 -100.79 4.26 -26.25
C GLU A 127 -101.54 5.60 -26.08
N LYS A 128 -101.46 6.49 -27.08
CA LYS A 128 -102.03 7.84 -27.03
C LYS A 128 -103.49 7.92 -27.49
N GLU A 129 -103.95 7.00 -28.33
CA GLU A 129 -105.30 7.06 -28.94
C GLU A 129 -106.38 6.34 -28.09
N VAL A 130 -105.98 5.49 -27.12
CA VAL A 130 -106.91 4.68 -26.31
C VAL A 130 -107.49 5.44 -25.10
N MET A 131 -107.00 6.64 -24.78
CA MET A 131 -107.43 7.39 -23.58
C MET A 131 -108.71 8.24 -23.73
N GLU A 132 -109.25 8.46 -24.95
CA GLU A 132 -110.27 9.51 -25.19
C GLU A 132 -111.75 9.04 -25.27
N LEU A 133 -112.09 7.74 -25.11
CA LEU A 133 -113.38 7.17 -25.57
C LEU A 133 -114.29 6.49 -24.50
N ARG A 134 -114.62 7.13 -23.35
CA ARG A 134 -115.24 6.41 -22.18
C ARG A 134 -116.62 6.90 -21.58
N GLU A 135 -117.62 7.46 -22.32
CA GLU A 135 -118.90 8.08 -21.77
C GLU A 135 -120.26 8.10 -22.70
N ALA A 136 -121.45 7.38 -22.54
CA ALA A 136 -122.88 7.56 -23.22
C ALA A 136 -124.19 6.53 -23.05
N CYS A 137 -125.58 6.84 -23.34
CA CYS A 137 -126.98 6.01 -23.38
C CYS A 137 -128.43 6.74 -23.84
N ASN A 138 -129.83 6.40 -23.97
CA ASN A 138 -130.99 5.31 -24.13
C ASN A 138 -132.63 5.75 -24.38
N PRO A 139 -133.76 4.92 -24.72
CA PRO A 139 -135.24 5.27 -25.25
C PRO A 139 -136.72 4.47 -24.98
N GLN A 140 -138.05 4.88 -25.36
CA GLN A 140 -139.47 4.10 -25.47
C GLN A 140 -141.03 4.70 -25.73
N LYS A 141 -142.13 3.94 -26.25
CA LYS A 141 -143.76 3.83 -26.14
C LYS A 141 -144.95 4.82 -26.73
N CYS A 142 -146.38 4.75 -26.90
CA CYS A 142 -147.71 3.89 -27.12
C CYS A 142 -149.20 4.62 -27.40
N CYS A 143 -150.46 4.04 -27.80
CA CYS A 143 -151.90 4.70 -28.12
C CYS A 143 -153.37 3.90 -28.30
N GLY A 144 -154.67 4.49 -28.52
CA GLY A 144 -156.10 3.87 -28.87
C GLY A 144 -157.58 4.67 -28.95
N GLY A 145 -158.85 4.15 -29.37
CA GLY A 145 -160.32 4.80 -29.38
C GLY A 145 -161.72 4.20 -30.07
N GLY A 146 -163.05 4.73 -29.98
CA GLY A 146 -164.45 4.26 -30.61
C GLY A 146 -165.95 5.00 -30.44
N VAL A 147 -167.18 4.66 -31.07
CA VAL A 147 -168.65 5.34 -31.07
C VAL A 147 -170.10 4.60 -31.49
N SER A 148 -171.38 5.23 -31.62
CA SER A 148 -172.88 4.66 -31.59
C SER A 148 -174.30 5.37 -32.10
N ASP A 149 -175.58 4.76 -32.36
CA ASP A 149 -177.09 5.32 -32.37
C ASP A 149 -178.47 4.42 -32.68
N CYS A 150 -179.82 4.71 -32.28
CA CYS A 150 -181.26 4.24 -32.79
C CYS A 150 -182.76 4.74 -32.25
N SER A 151 -183.98 4.00 -32.25
CA SER A 151 -185.49 4.44 -32.44
C SER A 151 -186.81 4.01 -31.52
N SER A 152 -188.17 3.98 -31.94
CA SER A 152 -189.50 4.36 -31.19
C SER A 152 -190.80 3.49 -30.74
N HIS A 153 -191.09 2.20 -30.99
CA HIS A 153 -191.94 1.41 -30.02
C HIS A 153 -190.96 0.73 -29.04
N GLY A 154 -189.97 1.51 -28.59
CA GLY A 154 -188.65 1.02 -28.20
C GLY A 154 -187.66 2.12 -27.82
N THR A 155 -186.44 1.74 -27.41
CA THR A 155 -185.38 2.63 -26.85
C THR A 155 -183.95 2.08 -27.02
N PHE A 156 -182.89 2.93 -26.94
CA PHE A 156 -181.48 2.69 -27.37
C PHE A 156 -180.38 2.71 -26.26
N ILE A 157 -179.21 2.07 -26.48
CA ILE A 157 -178.03 2.04 -25.57
C ILE A 157 -176.66 2.18 -26.29
N GLN A 158 -175.74 3.02 -25.75
CA GLN A 158 -174.44 3.42 -26.37
C GLN A 158 -173.20 2.53 -26.08
N GLU A 159 -173.18 1.65 -25.08
CA GLU A 159 -171.98 0.81 -24.79
C GLU A 159 -171.63 -0.18 -25.92
N ILE A 160 -172.66 -0.59 -26.69
CA ILE A 160 -172.60 -1.56 -27.80
C ILE A 160 -173.48 -1.19 -29.00
N CYS A 161 -174.39 -0.20 -28.85
CA CYS A 161 -175.11 0.48 -29.92
C CYS A 161 -176.36 -0.22 -30.52
N SER A 162 -177.45 -0.49 -29.76
CA SER A 162 -178.75 -0.98 -30.33
C SER A 162 -180.03 -0.74 -29.46
N CYS A 163 -181.22 -1.21 -29.91
CA CYS A 163 -182.59 -0.97 -29.38
C CYS A 163 -183.47 -2.22 -29.01
N ASN A 164 -184.67 -2.04 -28.43
CA ASN A 164 -185.63 -3.07 -27.91
C ASN A 164 -187.15 -2.76 -28.12
N CYS A 165 -188.11 -3.72 -28.05
CA CYS A 165 -189.55 -3.60 -28.47
C CYS A 165 -190.67 -4.12 -27.50
N ASP A 166 -191.96 -3.83 -27.79
CA ASP A 166 -193.20 -4.16 -27.04
C ASP A 166 -193.94 -5.50 -27.41
N GLU A 167 -194.82 -6.00 -26.51
CA GLU A 167 -195.52 -7.30 -26.63
C GLU A 167 -196.57 -7.38 -27.75
N GLY A 168 -196.58 -8.51 -28.47
CA GLY A 168 -197.45 -8.79 -29.62
C GLY A 168 -196.89 -8.31 -30.97
N TRP A 169 -195.76 -7.62 -30.98
CA TRP A 169 -195.14 -6.99 -32.15
C TRP A 169 -193.65 -7.36 -32.30
N GLU A 170 -193.16 -7.47 -33.55
CA GLU A 170 -191.76 -7.77 -33.90
C GLU A 170 -191.21 -6.80 -34.96
N GLY A 171 -189.90 -6.50 -34.91
CA GLY A 171 -189.17 -5.70 -35.91
C GLY A 171 -188.02 -4.89 -35.31
N SER A 172 -187.08 -4.40 -36.11
CA SER A 172 -186.01 -3.49 -35.64
C SER A 172 -186.54 -2.09 -35.26
N ASP A 173 -187.72 -1.74 -35.76
CA ASP A 173 -188.55 -0.60 -35.40
C ASP A 173 -189.94 -1.03 -34.86
N CYS A 174 -190.10 -2.33 -34.58
CA CYS A 174 -191.25 -2.96 -33.93
C CYS A 174 -192.60 -2.83 -34.70
N SER A 175 -192.86 -3.67 -35.70
CA SER A 175 -193.88 -3.37 -36.73
C SER A 175 -194.74 -4.54 -37.28
N ARG A 176 -194.63 -5.79 -36.77
CA ARG A 176 -195.35 -6.99 -37.32
C ARG A 176 -195.90 -7.99 -36.27
N PRO A 177 -196.95 -8.80 -36.55
CA PRO A 177 -197.42 -9.91 -35.70
C PRO A 177 -196.95 -11.31 -36.17
N SER A 178 -196.93 -12.35 -35.30
CA SER A 178 -196.16 -13.61 -35.54
C SER A 178 -196.85 -14.96 -35.24
N CYS A 179 -196.36 -16.05 -35.87
CA CYS A 179 -196.73 -17.47 -35.65
C CYS A 179 -195.92 -18.10 -34.49
N PRO A 180 -196.34 -19.25 -33.91
CA PRO A 180 -195.51 -20.02 -32.97
C PRO A 180 -194.12 -20.35 -33.55
N ASN A 181 -193.08 -19.73 -32.98
CA ASN A 181 -191.67 -19.74 -33.44
C ASN A 181 -191.45 -19.49 -34.95
N SER A 182 -192.45 -18.97 -35.68
CA SER A 182 -192.48 -18.94 -37.16
C SER A 182 -191.96 -20.22 -37.83
N CYS A 183 -192.24 -21.39 -37.24
CA CYS A 183 -191.77 -22.71 -37.68
C CYS A 183 -190.24 -22.85 -37.82
N SER A 184 -189.50 -22.10 -36.99
CA SER A 184 -188.03 -22.03 -36.93
C SER A 184 -187.33 -21.79 -38.28
N GLY A 185 -188.02 -21.25 -39.28
CA GLY A 185 -187.54 -21.13 -40.66
C GLY A 185 -187.41 -22.45 -41.44
N ASN A 186 -187.41 -23.61 -40.76
CA ASN A 186 -187.26 -24.94 -41.36
C ASN A 186 -188.60 -25.59 -41.73
N GLY A 187 -189.66 -24.79 -41.83
CA GLY A 187 -191.02 -25.26 -42.10
C GLY A 187 -191.98 -24.15 -42.47
N ARG A 188 -193.17 -24.52 -42.92
CA ARG A 188 -194.20 -23.60 -43.43
C ARG A 188 -195.29 -23.37 -42.37
N CYS A 189 -195.47 -22.12 -41.91
CA CYS A 189 -196.64 -21.78 -41.08
C CYS A 189 -197.91 -21.82 -41.93
N VAL A 190 -198.88 -22.65 -41.54
CA VAL A 190 -200.21 -22.76 -42.15
C VAL A 190 -201.25 -22.74 -41.03
N ASN A 191 -202.10 -21.72 -41.01
CA ASN A 191 -203.19 -21.56 -40.04
C ASN A 191 -202.75 -21.74 -38.56
N GLY A 192 -201.57 -21.22 -38.20
CA GLY A 192 -201.03 -21.30 -36.84
C GLY A 192 -200.35 -22.62 -36.46
N LYS A 193 -200.16 -23.57 -37.40
CA LYS A 193 -199.40 -24.81 -37.19
C LYS A 193 -198.29 -24.98 -38.24
N CYS A 194 -197.26 -25.75 -37.88
CA CYS A 194 -196.03 -25.93 -38.66
C CYS A 194 -195.95 -27.32 -39.32
N ILE A 195 -195.22 -27.37 -40.44
CA ILE A 195 -194.85 -28.59 -41.18
C ILE A 195 -193.39 -28.43 -41.62
N CYS A 196 -192.54 -29.41 -41.29
CA CYS A 196 -191.07 -29.31 -41.39
C CYS A 196 -190.46 -29.82 -42.70
N HIS A 197 -189.23 -29.41 -42.98
CA HIS A 197 -188.39 -29.88 -44.07
C HIS A 197 -187.24 -30.74 -43.54
N GLU A 198 -186.93 -31.87 -44.19
CA GLU A 198 -185.79 -32.71 -43.81
C GLU A 198 -184.46 -31.93 -43.95
N PRO A 199 -183.45 -32.16 -43.07
CA PRO A 199 -183.43 -33.15 -41.99
C PRO A 199 -183.95 -32.62 -40.63
N TYR A 200 -184.86 -31.63 -40.61
CA TYR A 200 -185.34 -31.01 -39.38
C TYR A 200 -186.62 -31.65 -38.82
N VAL A 201 -186.67 -31.83 -37.50
CA VAL A 201 -187.80 -32.43 -36.77
C VAL A 201 -188.19 -31.62 -35.52
N GLY A 202 -189.38 -31.89 -34.97
CA GLY A 202 -189.97 -31.20 -33.80
C GLY A 202 -191.32 -30.55 -34.12
N GLU A 203 -192.09 -30.11 -33.11
CA GLU A 203 -193.35 -29.37 -33.34
C GLU A 203 -193.15 -28.00 -34.00
N ASP A 204 -191.97 -27.40 -33.82
CA ASP A 204 -191.54 -26.13 -34.42
C ASP A 204 -190.36 -26.26 -35.39
N CYS A 205 -189.97 -27.48 -35.77
CA CYS A 205 -188.91 -27.79 -36.76
C CYS A 205 -187.47 -27.38 -36.37
N SER A 206 -187.07 -27.61 -35.11
CA SER A 206 -185.83 -27.09 -34.51
C SER A 206 -184.62 -28.06 -34.43
N GLN A 207 -184.77 -29.37 -34.64
CA GLN A 207 -183.72 -30.37 -34.32
C GLN A 207 -183.01 -30.98 -35.55
N ARG A 208 -181.72 -31.37 -35.43
CA ARG A 208 -180.85 -31.86 -36.55
C ARG A 208 -179.87 -32.97 -36.10
N LEU A 209 -179.39 -33.81 -37.04
CA LEU A 209 -178.53 -35.00 -36.81
C LEU A 209 -177.01 -34.75 -37.01
N CYS A 210 -176.16 -35.66 -36.50
CA CYS A 210 -174.68 -35.61 -36.53
C CYS A 210 -174.03 -36.55 -37.58
N PRO A 211 -172.82 -36.26 -38.10
CA PRO A 211 -172.05 -37.18 -38.95
C PRO A 211 -171.52 -38.40 -38.17
N GLU A 212 -171.80 -39.62 -38.65
CA GLU A 212 -171.31 -40.93 -38.18
C GLU A 212 -171.19 -41.15 -36.66
N ASN A 213 -171.97 -40.38 -35.87
CA ASN A 213 -171.92 -40.34 -34.41
C ASN A 213 -170.47 -40.24 -33.84
N CYS A 214 -169.61 -39.45 -34.50
CA CYS A 214 -168.22 -39.19 -34.08
C CYS A 214 -167.33 -40.44 -33.94
N SER A 215 -167.59 -41.46 -34.77
CA SER A 215 -166.81 -42.70 -34.91
C SER A 215 -166.51 -43.43 -33.59
N GLY A 216 -167.29 -43.18 -32.54
CA GLY A 216 -167.11 -43.69 -31.17
C GLY A 216 -166.01 -42.99 -30.34
N ASN A 217 -165.15 -42.17 -30.96
CA ASN A 217 -163.94 -41.59 -30.36
C ASN A 217 -164.13 -40.11 -29.94
N GLY A 218 -165.36 -39.62 -29.93
CA GLY A 218 -165.71 -38.27 -29.51
C GLY A 218 -167.17 -38.12 -29.12
N ILE A 219 -167.54 -36.90 -28.73
CA ILE A 219 -168.89 -36.51 -28.33
C ILE A 219 -169.46 -35.55 -29.38
N CYS A 220 -170.67 -35.80 -29.89
CA CYS A 220 -171.34 -34.85 -30.80
C CYS A 220 -172.02 -33.72 -30.01
N ASN A 221 -171.76 -32.48 -30.43
CA ASN A 221 -172.49 -31.29 -30.01
C ASN A 221 -173.06 -30.57 -31.24
N ASN A 222 -174.39 -30.49 -31.37
CA ASN A 222 -175.12 -29.78 -32.43
C ASN A 222 -174.66 -30.09 -33.90
N GLY A 223 -174.21 -31.32 -34.16
CA GLY A 223 -173.78 -31.77 -35.49
C GLY A 223 -172.28 -31.67 -35.76
N VAL A 224 -171.46 -31.33 -34.76
CA VAL A 224 -169.98 -31.31 -34.83
C VAL A 224 -169.40 -32.23 -33.76
N CYS A 225 -168.29 -32.89 -34.07
CA CYS A 225 -167.64 -33.89 -33.22
C CYS A 225 -166.46 -33.31 -32.43
N GLN A 226 -166.22 -33.88 -31.24
CA GLN A 226 -165.18 -33.41 -30.30
C GLN A 226 -164.46 -34.61 -29.67
N CYS A 227 -163.17 -34.75 -30.00
CA CYS A 227 -162.42 -36.01 -29.84
C CYS A 227 -161.75 -36.20 -28.47
N TYR A 228 -161.47 -37.45 -28.11
CA TYR A 228 -160.65 -37.81 -26.94
C TYR A 228 -159.14 -37.61 -27.20
N GLU A 229 -158.36 -37.44 -26.14
CA GLU A 229 -156.97 -36.90 -26.12
C GLU A 229 -155.95 -37.61 -27.04
N GLU A 230 -156.06 -38.93 -27.17
CA GLU A 230 -155.24 -39.78 -28.05
C GLU A 230 -155.54 -39.58 -29.56
N PHE A 231 -156.70 -38.99 -29.90
CA PHE A 231 -157.27 -38.96 -31.25
C PHE A 231 -157.49 -37.54 -31.82
N ILE A 232 -157.58 -37.44 -33.14
CA ILE A 232 -157.79 -36.20 -33.90
C ILE A 232 -158.56 -36.47 -35.21
N GLY A 233 -158.87 -35.42 -35.98
CA GLY A 233 -159.67 -35.47 -37.21
C GLY A 233 -161.14 -35.10 -37.00
N ASP A 234 -161.83 -34.66 -38.06
CA ASP A 234 -163.20 -34.10 -38.00
C ASP A 234 -164.27 -35.12 -37.54
N ASP A 235 -164.01 -36.43 -37.67
CA ASP A 235 -164.83 -37.53 -37.16
C ASP A 235 -164.19 -38.28 -35.98
N CYS A 236 -162.97 -37.88 -35.55
CA CYS A 236 -162.17 -38.51 -34.50
C CYS A 236 -161.50 -39.87 -34.85
N SER A 237 -161.05 -40.06 -36.09
CA SER A 237 -160.47 -41.33 -36.57
C SER A 237 -158.93 -41.46 -36.52
N GLU A 238 -158.16 -40.37 -36.39
CA GLU A 238 -156.68 -40.37 -36.45
C GLU A 238 -156.01 -40.38 -35.06
N LYS A 239 -154.72 -40.77 -34.92
CA LYS A 239 -154.03 -40.94 -33.61
C LYS A 239 -152.73 -40.12 -33.46
N ARG A 240 -152.44 -39.64 -32.24
CA ARG A 240 -151.28 -38.80 -31.85
C ARG A 240 -149.95 -39.58 -31.61
N CYS A 241 -148.80 -38.94 -31.86
CA CYS A 241 -147.44 -39.45 -31.58
C CYS A 241 -146.84 -38.95 -30.24
N PRO A 242 -145.80 -39.62 -29.69
CA PRO A 242 -145.07 -39.17 -28.50
C PRO A 242 -144.21 -37.92 -28.74
N ASN A 243 -144.35 -36.91 -27.88
CA ASN A 243 -143.50 -35.70 -27.81
C ASN A 243 -143.28 -34.94 -29.14
N ASP A 244 -144.18 -35.14 -30.13
CA ASP A 244 -144.04 -34.68 -31.52
C ASP A 244 -142.61 -34.91 -32.09
N CYS A 245 -141.98 -36.02 -31.68
CA CYS A 245 -140.62 -36.43 -32.06
C CYS A 245 -139.50 -35.39 -31.77
N ASN A 246 -139.70 -34.50 -30.78
CA ASN A 246 -138.74 -33.49 -30.31
C ASN A 246 -138.12 -32.59 -31.41
N ASP A 247 -138.82 -32.31 -32.51
CA ASP A 247 -138.28 -31.59 -33.70
C ASP A 247 -136.97 -32.23 -34.27
N ASN A 248 -136.77 -33.53 -34.01
CA ASN A 248 -135.61 -34.32 -34.43
C ASN A 248 -136.01 -35.58 -35.22
N GLY A 249 -137.27 -35.68 -35.63
CA GLY A 249 -137.83 -36.76 -36.44
C GLY A 249 -139.20 -36.40 -37.01
N PHE A 250 -139.86 -37.34 -37.67
CA PHE A 250 -141.25 -37.20 -38.12
C PHE A 250 -142.15 -38.29 -37.52
N CYS A 251 -143.41 -37.93 -37.32
CA CYS A 251 -144.46 -38.82 -36.82
C CYS A 251 -145.13 -39.58 -37.97
N ASP A 252 -145.30 -40.90 -37.83
CA ASP A 252 -146.15 -41.70 -38.72
C ASP A 252 -146.91 -42.78 -37.92
N THR A 253 -148.23 -42.83 -38.07
CA THR A 253 -149.19 -43.75 -37.38
C THR A 253 -149.10 -43.87 -35.84
N GLY A 254 -148.35 -42.99 -35.16
CA GLY A 254 -148.11 -43.04 -33.71
C GLY A 254 -146.67 -43.35 -33.31
N GLU A 255 -145.76 -43.60 -34.27
CA GLU A 255 -144.33 -43.84 -34.03
C GLU A 255 -143.46 -42.71 -34.61
N CYS A 256 -142.26 -42.52 -34.05
CA CYS A 256 -141.32 -41.46 -34.42
C CYS A 256 -140.12 -41.98 -35.21
N TYR A 257 -139.88 -41.41 -36.39
CA TYR A 257 -138.78 -41.73 -37.28
C TYR A 257 -137.72 -40.61 -37.27
N CYS A 258 -136.57 -40.88 -36.65
CA CYS A 258 -135.56 -39.87 -36.36
C CYS A 258 -134.75 -39.43 -37.59
N HIS A 259 -134.34 -38.17 -37.58
CA HIS A 259 -133.33 -37.63 -38.49
C HIS A 259 -131.94 -38.18 -38.14
N ASP A 260 -131.05 -38.24 -39.14
CA ASP A 260 -129.69 -38.75 -38.97
C ASP A 260 -128.98 -38.16 -37.75
N GLY A 261 -128.15 -38.97 -37.08
CA GLY A 261 -127.43 -38.59 -35.85
C GLY A 261 -128.29 -38.48 -34.58
N PHE A 262 -129.62 -38.51 -34.68
CA PHE A 262 -130.54 -38.64 -33.55
C PHE A 262 -131.09 -40.07 -33.41
N VAL A 263 -131.29 -40.52 -32.18
CA VAL A 263 -131.80 -41.86 -31.83
C VAL A 263 -132.71 -41.80 -30.60
N GLY A 264 -133.38 -42.92 -30.29
CA GLY A 264 -134.34 -43.03 -29.19
C GLY A 264 -135.79 -42.98 -29.66
N LEU A 265 -136.73 -43.41 -28.80
CA LEU A 265 -138.16 -43.57 -29.13
C LEU A 265 -138.87 -42.26 -29.51
N ASP A 266 -138.32 -41.12 -29.11
CA ASP A 266 -138.81 -39.78 -29.41
C ASP A 266 -137.70 -38.87 -30.00
N CYS A 267 -136.60 -39.47 -30.50
CA CYS A 267 -135.49 -38.78 -31.16
C CYS A 267 -134.70 -37.77 -30.28
N SER A 268 -134.69 -38.00 -28.97
CA SER A 268 -134.04 -37.12 -27.97
C SER A 268 -132.54 -37.36 -27.74
N GLN A 269 -131.94 -38.43 -28.27
CA GLN A 269 -130.56 -38.86 -27.96
C GLN A 269 -129.61 -38.74 -29.16
N VAL A 270 -128.29 -38.67 -28.90
CA VAL A 270 -127.24 -38.58 -29.94
C VAL A 270 -126.33 -39.82 -29.87
N LEU A 271 -126.05 -40.45 -31.01
CA LEU A 271 -125.26 -41.67 -31.11
C LEU A 271 -123.84 -41.49 -30.53
N ALA A 272 -123.39 -42.44 -29.71
CA ALA A 272 -122.09 -42.40 -29.03
C ALA A 272 -120.87 -42.68 -29.95
N PRO A 273 -119.69 -42.13 -29.63
CA PRO A 273 -118.42 -42.50 -30.27
C PRO A 273 -118.08 -43.96 -30.01
N GLN A 274 -117.29 -44.52 -30.94
CA GLN A 274 -116.76 -45.88 -30.86
C GLN A 274 -115.27 -45.86 -31.20
N ASN A 275 -114.56 -46.90 -30.78
CA ASN A 275 -113.21 -47.22 -31.24
C ASN A 275 -112.15 -46.14 -30.91
N LEU A 276 -112.14 -45.58 -29.69
CA LEU A 276 -111.12 -44.62 -29.25
C LEU A 276 -109.76 -45.31 -29.01
N GLN A 277 -108.74 -44.96 -29.80
CA GLN A 277 -107.40 -45.60 -29.77
C GLN A 277 -106.26 -44.60 -29.53
N LEU A 278 -105.11 -45.13 -29.08
CA LEU A 278 -103.83 -44.43 -29.00
C LEU A 278 -102.96 -44.78 -30.22
N LEU A 279 -102.57 -43.77 -31.01
CA LEU A 279 -101.71 -43.94 -32.19
C LEU A 279 -100.21 -43.78 -31.88
N LYS A 280 -99.86 -42.86 -30.97
CA LYS A 280 -98.44 -42.48 -30.75
C LYS A 280 -98.24 -41.86 -29.37
N THR A 281 -97.06 -42.12 -28.81
CA THR A 281 -96.56 -41.58 -27.54
C THR A 281 -95.25 -40.82 -27.76
N THR A 282 -95.06 -39.71 -27.04
CA THR A 282 -93.74 -39.06 -26.87
C THR A 282 -93.45 -38.79 -25.39
N GLU A 283 -92.35 -38.09 -25.07
CA GLU A 283 -92.09 -37.59 -23.70
C GLU A 283 -93.09 -36.48 -23.27
N GLY A 284 -93.83 -35.85 -24.21
CA GLY A 284 -94.71 -34.71 -23.89
C GLY A 284 -96.04 -34.65 -24.64
N SER A 285 -96.41 -35.72 -25.37
CA SER A 285 -97.67 -35.79 -26.12
C SER A 285 -98.21 -37.22 -26.29
N LEU A 286 -99.52 -37.30 -26.50
CA LEU A 286 -100.28 -38.51 -26.83
C LEU A 286 -101.18 -38.23 -28.04
N THR A 287 -101.08 -39.04 -29.09
CA THR A 287 -101.90 -38.92 -30.31
C THR A 287 -103.02 -39.95 -30.31
N LEU A 288 -104.25 -39.50 -30.55
CA LEU A 288 -105.50 -40.28 -30.44
C LEU A 288 -106.19 -40.42 -31.80
N SER A 289 -107.05 -41.43 -31.95
CA SER A 289 -107.99 -41.55 -33.08
C SER A 289 -109.30 -42.26 -32.71
N TRP A 290 -110.34 -42.08 -33.52
CA TRP A 290 -111.67 -42.69 -33.36
C TRP A 290 -112.39 -42.81 -34.70
N ASP A 291 -113.51 -43.53 -34.75
CA ASP A 291 -114.26 -43.79 -36.00
C ASP A 291 -115.12 -42.58 -36.45
N GLU A 292 -115.39 -42.51 -37.76
CA GLU A 292 -116.28 -41.50 -38.35
C GLU A 292 -117.76 -41.87 -38.14
N VAL A 293 -118.58 -40.88 -37.77
CA VAL A 293 -120.04 -41.01 -37.68
C VAL A 293 -120.69 -39.88 -38.47
N THR A 294 -121.64 -40.26 -39.33
CA THR A 294 -122.36 -39.33 -40.20
C THR A 294 -123.24 -38.36 -39.40
N ASP A 295 -122.94 -37.08 -39.59
CA ASP A 295 -123.69 -35.92 -39.10
C ASP A 295 -123.75 -35.72 -37.57
N VAL A 296 -122.59 -35.41 -36.97
CA VAL A 296 -122.42 -34.75 -35.66
C VAL A 296 -121.89 -33.32 -35.87
N ASP A 297 -122.01 -32.40 -34.89
CA ASP A 297 -121.46 -31.03 -35.02
C ASP A 297 -119.95 -30.98 -34.70
N TYR A 298 -119.53 -31.67 -33.64
CA TYR A 298 -118.15 -31.74 -33.18
C TYR A 298 -117.90 -32.89 -32.19
N TYR A 299 -116.63 -33.22 -32.00
CA TYR A 299 -116.14 -34.14 -30.98
C TYR A 299 -115.66 -33.35 -29.76
N LEU A 300 -115.86 -33.89 -28.55
CA LEU A 300 -115.37 -33.31 -27.30
C LEU A 300 -114.46 -34.31 -26.58
N ILE A 301 -113.16 -33.99 -26.50
CA ILE A 301 -112.16 -34.76 -25.76
C ILE A 301 -112.00 -34.16 -24.36
N SER A 302 -111.96 -34.99 -23.32
CA SER A 302 -111.60 -34.59 -21.94
C SER A 302 -110.42 -35.42 -21.43
N TYR A 303 -109.46 -34.83 -20.71
CA TYR A 303 -108.29 -35.56 -20.21
C TYR A 303 -107.71 -35.01 -18.89
N TYR A 304 -107.13 -35.89 -18.07
CA TYR A 304 -106.45 -35.56 -16.80
C TYR A 304 -105.42 -36.64 -16.42
N PRO A 305 -104.33 -36.31 -15.71
CA PRO A 305 -103.38 -37.29 -15.21
C PRO A 305 -104.00 -38.16 -14.11
N MET A 306 -103.65 -39.45 -14.10
CA MET A 306 -104.17 -40.42 -13.14
C MET A 306 -103.89 -39.97 -11.69
N GLY A 307 -104.92 -40.03 -10.84
CA GLY A 307 -104.90 -39.49 -9.48
C GLY A 307 -105.39 -38.04 -9.33
N TYR A 308 -105.48 -37.25 -10.41
CA TYR A 308 -105.84 -35.82 -10.36
C TYR A 308 -107.14 -35.51 -11.09
N GLN A 309 -108.24 -36.16 -10.70
CA GLN A 309 -109.58 -36.03 -11.31
C GLN A 309 -110.13 -34.58 -11.35
N THR A 310 -109.65 -33.68 -10.50
CA THR A 310 -110.02 -32.25 -10.50
C THR A 310 -109.37 -31.43 -11.61
N SER A 311 -108.38 -31.99 -12.32
CA SER A 311 -107.57 -31.27 -13.33
C SER A 311 -107.99 -31.51 -14.79
N VAL A 312 -109.28 -31.79 -15.02
CA VAL A 312 -109.83 -32.08 -16.36
C VAL A 312 -109.62 -30.90 -17.30
N LYS A 313 -108.91 -31.16 -18.40
CA LYS A 313 -108.84 -30.27 -19.56
C LYS A 313 -109.79 -30.79 -20.65
N GLN A 314 -110.45 -29.89 -21.37
CA GLN A 314 -111.34 -30.24 -22.48
C GLN A 314 -110.89 -29.59 -23.79
N VAL A 315 -111.12 -30.28 -24.90
CA VAL A 315 -110.81 -29.82 -26.26
C VAL A 315 -111.99 -30.13 -27.18
N ARG A 316 -112.44 -29.11 -27.90
CA ARG A 316 -113.45 -29.21 -28.96
C ARG A 316 -112.73 -29.46 -30.30
N VAL A 317 -112.97 -30.63 -30.90
CA VAL A 317 -112.37 -31.04 -32.18
C VAL A 317 -113.44 -31.00 -33.29
N PRO A 318 -113.20 -30.32 -34.44
CA PRO A 318 -114.20 -30.21 -35.51
C PRO A 318 -114.59 -31.55 -36.12
N LYS A 319 -115.83 -31.66 -36.66
CA LYS A 319 -116.37 -32.92 -37.20
C LYS A 319 -115.58 -33.58 -38.34
N GLY A 320 -114.73 -32.83 -39.04
CA GLY A 320 -113.86 -33.35 -40.11
C GLY A 320 -112.52 -33.91 -39.64
N GLN A 321 -112.32 -34.11 -38.33
CA GLN A 321 -111.05 -34.54 -37.74
C GLN A 321 -111.25 -35.77 -36.85
N LEU A 322 -110.71 -36.91 -37.27
CA LEU A 322 -110.82 -38.23 -36.62
C LEU A 322 -109.61 -38.61 -35.75
N SER A 323 -108.65 -37.70 -35.60
CA SER A 323 -107.46 -37.89 -34.78
C SER A 323 -106.95 -36.58 -34.19
N TYR A 324 -106.38 -36.62 -32.99
CA TYR A 324 -105.94 -35.42 -32.26
C TYR A 324 -104.71 -35.68 -31.41
N GLU A 325 -103.75 -34.76 -31.41
CA GLU A 325 -102.56 -34.82 -30.54
C GLU A 325 -102.72 -33.94 -29.30
N ILE A 326 -102.80 -34.56 -28.14
CA ILE A 326 -102.74 -33.86 -26.86
C ILE A 326 -101.27 -33.56 -26.55
N VAL A 327 -100.90 -32.29 -26.64
CA VAL A 327 -99.55 -31.77 -26.38
C VAL A 327 -99.45 -31.09 -25.01
N GLY A 328 -98.22 -30.98 -24.46
CA GLY A 328 -97.97 -30.33 -23.17
C GLY A 328 -98.25 -31.23 -21.97
N LEU A 329 -98.04 -32.53 -22.15
CA LEU A 329 -98.13 -33.55 -21.09
C LEU A 329 -96.79 -33.68 -20.35
N ARG A 330 -96.81 -34.23 -19.15
CA ARG A 330 -95.59 -34.49 -18.35
C ARG A 330 -94.96 -35.82 -18.76
N PRO A 331 -93.62 -35.93 -18.90
CA PRO A 331 -92.94 -37.20 -19.12
C PRO A 331 -93.26 -38.25 -18.06
N SER A 332 -93.09 -39.53 -18.43
CA SER A 332 -93.33 -40.71 -17.56
C SER A 332 -94.68 -40.74 -16.81
N THR A 333 -95.71 -40.00 -17.25
CA THR A 333 -96.99 -39.83 -16.55
C THR A 333 -98.14 -40.50 -17.31
N THR A 334 -99.06 -41.14 -16.57
CA THR A 334 -100.28 -41.78 -17.11
C THR A 334 -101.48 -40.83 -17.06
N TYR A 335 -102.29 -40.82 -18.12
CA TYR A 335 -103.46 -39.97 -18.31
C TYR A 335 -104.72 -40.79 -18.61
N ASN A 336 -105.84 -40.36 -18.03
CA ASN A 336 -107.19 -40.80 -18.40
C ASN A 336 -107.76 -39.83 -19.44
N ILE A 337 -108.45 -40.37 -20.45
CA ILE A 337 -108.91 -39.65 -21.64
C ILE A 337 -110.33 -40.13 -21.97
N THR A 338 -111.23 -39.22 -22.34
CA THR A 338 -112.60 -39.55 -22.77
C THR A 338 -113.01 -38.75 -24.01
N LEU A 339 -113.96 -39.28 -24.79
CA LEU A 339 -114.48 -38.72 -26.04
C LEU A 339 -116.02 -38.72 -26.02
N ARG A 340 -116.67 -37.65 -26.48
CA ARG A 340 -118.13 -37.56 -26.74
C ARG A 340 -118.43 -36.98 -28.12
N HIS A 341 -119.57 -37.35 -28.70
CA HIS A 341 -120.20 -36.63 -29.81
C HIS A 341 -121.10 -35.52 -29.29
N VAL A 342 -121.25 -34.43 -30.05
CA VAL A 342 -122.22 -33.36 -29.76
C VAL A 342 -122.98 -32.98 -31.03
N LYS A 343 -124.30 -32.82 -30.93
CA LYS A 343 -125.19 -32.38 -32.01
C LYS A 343 -126.36 -31.53 -31.47
N LYS A 344 -126.67 -30.38 -32.10
CA LYS A 344 -127.64 -29.37 -31.61
C LYS A 344 -127.43 -28.99 -30.11
N GLY A 345 -126.21 -29.15 -29.59
CA GLY A 345 -125.88 -28.95 -28.16
C GLY A 345 -126.11 -30.17 -27.24
N ILE A 346 -126.80 -31.21 -27.70
CA ILE A 346 -126.96 -32.47 -26.98
C ILE A 346 -125.67 -33.29 -27.11
N SER A 347 -125.17 -33.82 -26.00
CA SER A 347 -123.94 -34.64 -25.97
C SER A 347 -124.26 -36.12 -25.77
N SER A 348 -123.58 -36.99 -26.51
CA SER A 348 -123.67 -38.45 -26.33
C SER A 348 -123.02 -38.91 -25.02
N ASP A 349 -123.21 -40.19 -24.68
CA ASP A 349 -122.38 -40.88 -23.70
C ASP A 349 -120.89 -40.93 -24.11
N PRO A 350 -119.95 -41.12 -23.14
CA PRO A 350 -118.51 -41.02 -23.39
C PRO A 350 -117.83 -42.37 -23.61
N GLU A 351 -116.94 -42.43 -24.60
CA GLU A 351 -115.95 -43.51 -24.75
C GLU A 351 -114.66 -43.17 -23.97
N ASN A 352 -113.93 -44.17 -23.45
CA ASN A 352 -112.86 -43.99 -22.46
C ASN A 352 -111.53 -44.71 -22.82
N LEU A 353 -110.38 -44.08 -22.53
CA LEU A 353 -109.04 -44.60 -22.79
C LEU A 353 -108.03 -44.19 -21.70
N GLN A 354 -106.97 -44.99 -21.47
CA GLN A 354 -105.84 -44.66 -20.61
C GLN A 354 -104.52 -44.82 -21.38
N ALA A 355 -103.55 -43.91 -21.17
CA ALA A 355 -102.28 -43.91 -21.89
C ALA A 355 -101.15 -43.18 -21.13
N SER A 356 -99.89 -43.52 -21.38
CA SER A 356 -98.72 -42.98 -20.67
C SER A 356 -97.65 -42.41 -21.62
N THR A 357 -96.95 -41.36 -21.19
CA THR A 357 -95.82 -40.71 -21.89
C THR A 357 -94.48 -41.42 -21.66
N ALA A 358 -93.48 -41.19 -22.53
CA ALA A 358 -92.17 -41.85 -22.49
C ALA A 358 -91.18 -41.34 -21.41
N LEU A 359 -90.07 -42.07 -21.25
CA LEU A 359 -88.94 -41.81 -20.34
C LEU A 359 -87.91 -40.81 -20.93
N SER A 360 -87.18 -40.09 -20.06
CA SER A 360 -86.28 -38.98 -20.43
C SER A 360 -84.78 -39.27 -20.23
N VAL A 361 -83.91 -38.24 -20.26
CA VAL A 361 -82.42 -38.36 -20.34
C VAL A 361 -81.71 -37.73 -19.14
N VAL A 362 -80.49 -38.19 -18.79
CA VAL A 362 -79.60 -37.48 -17.86
C VAL A 362 -79.19 -36.12 -18.44
N GLY A 363 -79.00 -35.10 -17.59
CA GLY A 363 -78.49 -33.81 -18.05
C GLY A 363 -76.99 -33.84 -18.41
N ALA A 364 -76.39 -32.65 -18.51
CA ALA A 364 -75.00 -32.53 -18.94
C ALA A 364 -74.01 -33.03 -17.87
N ILE A 365 -72.81 -33.41 -18.31
CA ILE A 365 -71.71 -33.96 -17.51
C ILE A 365 -70.39 -33.23 -17.85
N TRP A 366 -69.57 -32.96 -16.85
CA TRP A 366 -68.24 -32.36 -17.01
C TRP A 366 -67.26 -32.83 -15.92
N VAL A 367 -65.98 -32.55 -16.12
CA VAL A 367 -64.91 -32.69 -15.12
C VAL A 367 -64.81 -31.38 -14.33
N THR A 368 -64.65 -31.44 -13.01
CA THR A 368 -64.57 -30.27 -12.12
C THR A 368 -63.19 -30.05 -11.51
N ASP A 369 -62.43 -31.11 -11.21
CA ASP A 369 -61.05 -31.04 -10.70
C ASP A 369 -60.18 -32.20 -11.23
N GLU A 370 -58.87 -31.97 -11.32
CA GLU A 370 -57.88 -32.91 -11.87
C GLU A 370 -56.63 -33.02 -10.96
N THR A 371 -56.33 -34.23 -10.49
CA THR A 371 -55.05 -34.54 -9.82
C THR A 371 -54.15 -35.40 -10.72
N GLU A 372 -52.97 -35.76 -10.25
CA GLU A 372 -52.08 -36.71 -10.94
C GLU A 372 -52.65 -38.14 -10.98
N ASP A 373 -53.63 -38.46 -10.14
CA ASP A 373 -54.16 -39.81 -9.87
C ASP A 373 -55.70 -39.89 -9.74
N SER A 374 -56.42 -38.79 -9.99
CA SER A 374 -57.88 -38.74 -9.89
C SER A 374 -58.53 -37.67 -10.77
N LEU A 375 -59.83 -37.83 -11.00
CA LEU A 375 -60.70 -36.87 -11.69
C LEU A 375 -62.02 -36.74 -10.93
N GLU A 376 -62.43 -35.52 -10.56
CA GLU A 376 -63.81 -35.26 -10.10
C GLU A 376 -64.71 -34.99 -11.33
N VAL A 377 -65.85 -35.67 -11.38
CA VAL A 377 -66.89 -35.50 -12.41
C VAL A 377 -68.23 -35.16 -11.78
N GLU A 378 -68.94 -34.20 -12.36
CA GLU A 378 -70.24 -33.70 -11.89
C GLU A 378 -71.25 -33.73 -13.05
N TRP A 379 -72.50 -34.09 -12.77
CA TRP A 379 -73.58 -34.16 -13.75
C TRP A 379 -74.94 -33.74 -13.18
N GLU A 380 -75.84 -33.30 -14.06
CA GLU A 380 -77.16 -32.81 -13.67
C GLU A 380 -78.17 -33.96 -13.47
N ASN A 381 -78.90 -33.92 -12.35
CA ASN A 381 -79.90 -34.93 -12.02
C ASN A 381 -81.18 -34.70 -12.84
N PRO A 382 -81.74 -35.73 -13.52
CA PRO A 382 -82.99 -35.55 -14.26
C PRO A 382 -84.17 -35.37 -13.31
N PRO A 383 -85.26 -34.73 -13.77
CA PRO A 383 -86.47 -34.49 -12.96
C PRO A 383 -87.30 -35.75 -12.68
N ALA A 384 -86.96 -36.87 -13.32
CA ALA A 384 -87.53 -38.17 -13.00
C ALA A 384 -86.96 -38.75 -11.70
N GLU A 385 -87.70 -39.67 -11.11
CA GLU A 385 -87.17 -40.60 -10.10
C GLU A 385 -86.08 -41.48 -10.73
N VAL A 386 -85.03 -41.75 -9.96
CA VAL A 386 -83.83 -42.51 -10.36
C VAL A 386 -83.35 -43.24 -9.12
N ASP A 387 -83.08 -44.53 -9.25
CA ASP A 387 -82.64 -45.39 -8.14
C ASP A 387 -81.16 -45.11 -7.81
N TYR A 388 -80.31 -45.13 -8.84
CA TYR A 388 -78.89 -44.81 -8.78
C TYR A 388 -78.33 -44.49 -10.18
N TYR A 389 -77.10 -43.98 -10.22
CA TYR A 389 -76.31 -43.83 -11.44
C TYR A 389 -75.25 -44.92 -11.55
N LYS A 390 -74.95 -45.27 -12.79
CA LYS A 390 -73.86 -46.16 -13.16
C LYS A 390 -72.83 -45.36 -13.96
N LEU A 391 -71.66 -45.12 -13.34
CA LEU A 391 -70.47 -44.64 -14.04
C LEU A 391 -69.82 -45.80 -14.78
N ARG A 392 -69.36 -45.55 -16.00
CA ARG A 392 -68.41 -46.36 -16.77
C ARG A 392 -67.23 -45.47 -17.14
N PHE A 393 -65.99 -45.85 -16.80
CA PHE A 393 -64.80 -45.09 -17.22
C PHE A 393 -63.71 -46.00 -17.78
N ARG A 394 -62.99 -45.50 -18.80
CA ARG A 394 -61.89 -46.22 -19.46
C ARG A 394 -60.78 -45.30 -19.92
N SER A 395 -59.55 -45.79 -19.91
CA SER A 395 -58.40 -45.08 -20.45
C SER A 395 -58.40 -45.14 -21.98
N LEU A 396 -58.33 -44.00 -22.67
CA LEU A 396 -58.37 -43.95 -24.14
C LEU A 396 -57.25 -44.74 -24.85
N PRO A 397 -56.02 -44.87 -24.30
CA PRO A 397 -54.98 -45.76 -24.85
C PRO A 397 -55.01 -47.21 -24.32
N GLY A 398 -56.06 -47.67 -23.59
CA GLY A 398 -56.05 -48.96 -22.90
C GLY A 398 -57.33 -49.80 -23.04
N GLN A 399 -57.20 -51.11 -22.85
CA GLN A 399 -58.33 -52.02 -22.62
C GLN A 399 -58.61 -52.13 -21.12
N GLY A 400 -59.89 -51.96 -20.76
CA GLY A 400 -60.37 -51.92 -19.37
C GLY A 400 -61.42 -50.82 -19.24
N GLU A 401 -62.65 -51.22 -18.92
CA GLU A 401 -63.75 -50.32 -18.60
C GLU A 401 -64.22 -50.68 -17.18
N GLU A 402 -64.09 -49.74 -16.26
CA GLU A 402 -64.42 -49.91 -14.85
C GLU A 402 -65.80 -49.29 -14.57
N GLU A 403 -66.64 -50.02 -13.82
CA GLU A 403 -68.01 -49.62 -13.52
C GLU A 403 -68.16 -49.29 -12.02
N VAL A 404 -68.81 -48.17 -11.70
CA VAL A 404 -69.10 -47.75 -10.31
C VAL A 404 -70.56 -47.33 -10.18
N MET A 405 -71.21 -47.77 -9.10
CA MET A 405 -72.56 -47.33 -8.73
C MET A 405 -72.46 -46.10 -7.83
N VAL A 406 -73.19 -45.03 -8.17
CA VAL A 406 -73.24 -43.77 -7.41
C VAL A 406 -74.70 -43.43 -7.11
N PRO A 407 -75.12 -43.26 -5.84
CA PRO A 407 -76.50 -42.90 -5.51
C PRO A 407 -76.85 -41.50 -6.02
N LYS A 408 -78.14 -41.23 -6.27
CA LYS A 408 -78.60 -39.89 -6.64
C LYS A 408 -78.49 -38.94 -5.43
N SER A 409 -77.79 -37.81 -5.62
CA SER A 409 -77.75 -36.73 -4.63
C SER A 409 -79.13 -36.07 -4.46
N SER A 410 -79.37 -35.50 -3.27
CA SER A 410 -80.50 -34.61 -3.00
C SER A 410 -80.38 -33.25 -3.71
N ASP A 411 -79.16 -32.86 -4.09
CA ASP A 411 -78.90 -31.66 -4.88
C ASP A 411 -79.45 -31.78 -6.32
N PRO A 412 -79.60 -30.68 -7.07
CA PRO A 412 -79.91 -30.72 -8.51
C PRO A 412 -78.80 -31.38 -9.37
N LYS A 413 -77.66 -31.75 -8.78
CA LYS A 413 -76.53 -32.41 -9.42
C LYS A 413 -75.97 -33.53 -8.55
N SER A 414 -75.35 -34.53 -9.17
CA SER A 414 -74.54 -35.53 -8.48
C SER A 414 -73.08 -35.42 -8.93
N ARG A 415 -72.15 -35.84 -8.06
CA ARG A 415 -70.71 -35.82 -8.33
C ARG A 415 -70.04 -37.10 -7.89
N TYR A 416 -68.87 -37.40 -8.44
CA TYR A 416 -68.04 -38.52 -8.03
C TYR A 416 -66.55 -38.24 -8.30
N ILE A 417 -65.67 -38.68 -7.40
CA ILE A 417 -64.21 -38.59 -7.57
C ILE A 417 -63.70 -39.98 -7.96
N ILE A 418 -63.24 -40.12 -9.20
CA ILE A 418 -62.62 -41.35 -9.71
C ILE A 418 -61.14 -41.34 -9.30
N THR A 419 -60.72 -42.25 -8.42
CA THR A 419 -59.35 -42.33 -7.88
C THR A 419 -58.59 -43.54 -8.43
N GLY A 420 -57.26 -43.56 -8.27
CA GLY A 420 -56.41 -44.66 -8.74
C GLY A 420 -56.05 -44.61 -10.24
N LEU A 421 -56.24 -43.44 -10.86
CA LEU A 421 -55.92 -43.20 -12.26
C LEU A 421 -54.41 -43.03 -12.47
N LYS A 422 -53.95 -43.16 -13.72
CA LYS A 422 -52.53 -43.01 -14.10
C LYS A 422 -52.19 -41.56 -14.42
N PRO A 423 -51.04 -41.00 -14.02
CA PRO A 423 -50.62 -39.65 -14.38
C PRO A 423 -50.53 -39.38 -15.89
N GLY A 424 -50.82 -38.13 -16.29
CA GLY A 424 -50.71 -37.64 -17.67
C GLY A 424 -51.52 -38.41 -18.72
N THR A 425 -52.59 -39.08 -18.30
CA THR A 425 -53.37 -40.08 -19.06
C THR A 425 -54.81 -39.60 -19.26
N GLU A 426 -55.39 -39.92 -20.41
CA GLU A 426 -56.71 -39.45 -20.82
C GLU A 426 -57.76 -40.56 -20.70
N TYR A 427 -58.92 -40.21 -20.16
CA TYR A 427 -60.01 -41.10 -19.80
C TYR A 427 -61.32 -40.62 -20.42
N ASN A 428 -62.16 -41.56 -20.84
CA ASN A 428 -63.55 -41.32 -21.24
C ASN A 428 -64.46 -41.83 -20.13
N ILE A 429 -65.27 -40.94 -19.57
CA ILE A 429 -66.21 -41.18 -18.48
C ILE A 429 -67.63 -41.10 -19.05
N THR A 430 -68.50 -42.04 -18.68
CA THR A 430 -69.89 -42.13 -19.12
C THR A 430 -70.79 -42.35 -17.91
N VAL A 431 -71.94 -41.69 -17.86
CA VAL A 431 -72.94 -41.78 -16.78
C VAL A 431 -74.27 -42.23 -17.37
N ILE A 432 -74.89 -43.20 -16.71
CA ILE A 432 -76.19 -43.79 -17.03
C ILE A 432 -77.05 -43.73 -15.77
N TYR A 433 -78.33 -43.40 -15.89
CA TYR A 433 -79.27 -43.51 -14.76
C TYR A 433 -80.00 -44.85 -14.82
N MET A 434 -80.37 -45.37 -13.64
CA MET A 434 -81.20 -46.56 -13.50
C MET A 434 -82.57 -46.17 -12.92
N LYS A 435 -83.65 -46.70 -13.50
CA LYS A 435 -84.97 -46.77 -12.84
C LYS A 435 -85.61 -48.12 -13.13
N ASP A 436 -86.18 -48.77 -12.13
CA ASP A 436 -86.92 -50.04 -12.28
C ASP A 436 -86.07 -51.14 -12.98
N ASN A 437 -84.76 -51.10 -12.72
CA ASN A 437 -83.72 -51.95 -13.31
C ASN A 437 -83.49 -51.77 -14.84
N ILE A 438 -83.95 -50.67 -15.44
CA ILE A 438 -83.74 -50.31 -16.85
C ILE A 438 -82.58 -49.29 -16.98
N GLU A 439 -81.61 -49.53 -17.87
CA GLU A 439 -80.56 -48.54 -18.22
C GLU A 439 -81.18 -47.38 -19.03
N GLY A 440 -81.01 -46.15 -18.54
CA GLY A 440 -81.35 -44.92 -19.27
C GLY A 440 -80.35 -44.58 -20.39
N LYS A 441 -80.63 -43.52 -21.16
CA LYS A 441 -79.69 -43.05 -22.21
C LYS A 441 -78.41 -42.47 -21.58
N PRO A 442 -77.21 -42.84 -22.07
CA PRO A 442 -75.92 -42.39 -21.52
C PRO A 442 -75.55 -40.95 -21.88
N SER A 443 -74.83 -40.28 -20.98
CA SER A 443 -74.11 -39.02 -21.20
C SER A 443 -72.60 -39.23 -20.95
N SER A 444 -71.69 -38.63 -21.73
CA SER A 444 -70.23 -38.85 -21.58
C SER A 444 -69.37 -37.60 -21.73
N VAL A 445 -68.17 -37.64 -21.12
CA VAL A 445 -67.12 -36.61 -21.18
C VAL A 445 -65.72 -37.23 -21.17
N THR A 446 -64.72 -36.52 -21.70
CA THR A 446 -63.30 -36.86 -21.56
C THR A 446 -62.60 -35.99 -20.52
N GLY A 447 -61.73 -36.60 -19.71
CA GLY A 447 -60.87 -35.93 -18.73
C GLY A 447 -59.43 -36.44 -18.81
N ARG A 448 -58.47 -35.65 -18.32
CA ARG A 448 -57.05 -36.01 -18.34
C ARG A 448 -56.44 -35.74 -16.96
N THR A 449 -55.72 -36.72 -16.41
CA THR A 449 -54.97 -36.54 -15.17
C THR A 449 -53.75 -35.63 -15.36
N GLY A 450 -53.38 -34.92 -14.30
CA GLY A 450 -52.20 -34.08 -14.24
C GLY A 450 -50.89 -34.85 -14.42
N LEU A 451 -49.80 -34.12 -14.72
CA LEU A 451 -48.45 -34.69 -14.75
C LEU A 451 -47.91 -34.82 -13.32
N ASP A 452 -47.41 -36.01 -12.95
CA ASP A 452 -46.77 -36.21 -11.65
C ASP A 452 -45.44 -35.44 -11.55
N GLY A 453 -45.10 -35.04 -10.32
CA GLY A 453 -43.94 -34.19 -10.04
C GLY A 453 -42.62 -34.97 -9.85
N PRO A 454 -41.46 -34.46 -10.31
CA PRO A 454 -40.16 -35.06 -9.97
C PRO A 454 -39.95 -35.07 -8.45
N THR A 455 -39.66 -36.24 -7.88
CA THR A 455 -39.53 -36.44 -6.43
C THR A 455 -38.07 -36.65 -6.01
N ASN A 456 -37.78 -36.55 -4.70
CA ASN A 456 -36.43 -36.71 -4.14
C ASN A 456 -35.35 -35.86 -4.84
N LEU A 457 -35.64 -34.58 -5.11
CA LEU A 457 -34.65 -33.65 -5.65
C LEU A 457 -33.57 -33.35 -4.59
N VAL A 458 -32.34 -33.77 -4.86
CA VAL A 458 -31.17 -33.55 -3.97
C VAL A 458 -30.03 -32.88 -4.72
N THR A 459 -29.16 -32.20 -3.98
CA THR A 459 -27.89 -31.64 -4.48
C THR A 459 -26.79 -32.64 -4.17
N ASP A 460 -26.32 -33.39 -5.17
CA ASP A 460 -25.35 -34.48 -4.98
C ASP A 460 -23.94 -33.93 -4.67
N ARG A 461 -23.58 -32.83 -5.35
CA ARG A 461 -22.28 -32.17 -5.22
C ARG A 461 -22.36 -30.72 -5.70
N ALA A 462 -21.85 -29.81 -4.88
CA ALA A 462 -21.49 -28.46 -5.31
C ALA A 462 -19.98 -28.33 -5.55
N THR A 463 -19.61 -27.29 -6.29
CA THR A 463 -18.24 -26.80 -6.53
C THR A 463 -18.29 -25.27 -6.53
N GLU A 464 -17.21 -24.57 -6.90
CA GLU A 464 -17.19 -23.10 -6.95
C GLU A 464 -18.09 -22.52 -8.06
N ASP A 465 -18.18 -23.17 -9.22
CA ASP A 465 -18.94 -22.68 -10.39
C ASP A 465 -20.03 -23.65 -10.91
N THR A 466 -20.09 -24.89 -10.40
CA THR A 466 -21.12 -25.87 -10.78
C THR A 466 -21.83 -26.52 -9.59
N ALA A 467 -23.08 -26.96 -9.80
CA ALA A 467 -23.83 -27.79 -8.86
C ALA A 467 -24.55 -28.92 -9.61
N THR A 468 -24.33 -30.16 -9.17
CA THR A 468 -25.01 -31.35 -9.69
C THR A 468 -26.19 -31.70 -8.79
N ILE A 469 -27.34 -31.90 -9.42
CA ILE A 469 -28.59 -32.30 -8.78
C ILE A 469 -29.10 -33.61 -9.39
N SER A 470 -29.74 -34.44 -8.56
CA SER A 470 -30.43 -35.66 -8.97
C SER A 470 -31.86 -35.71 -8.44
N TRP A 471 -32.74 -36.45 -9.12
CA TRP A 471 -34.15 -36.61 -8.80
C TRP A 471 -34.68 -37.96 -9.28
N LYS A 472 -35.76 -38.42 -8.66
CA LYS A 472 -36.56 -39.54 -9.17
C LYS A 472 -37.47 -39.05 -10.30
N GLY A 473 -37.40 -39.73 -11.44
CA GLY A 473 -38.20 -39.43 -12.63
C GLY A 473 -39.70 -39.70 -12.45
N VAL A 474 -40.48 -39.12 -13.35
CA VAL A 474 -41.97 -39.14 -13.35
C VAL A 474 -42.54 -40.31 -14.15
N GLN A 475 -43.77 -40.71 -13.83
CA GLN A 475 -44.51 -41.78 -14.50
C GLN A 475 -45.22 -41.31 -15.77
N ALA A 476 -45.71 -40.06 -15.77
CA ALA A 476 -46.40 -39.47 -16.90
C ALA A 476 -45.51 -39.42 -18.15
N PRO A 477 -46.02 -39.76 -19.34
CA PRO A 477 -45.25 -39.66 -20.58
C PRO A 477 -45.07 -38.19 -21.00
N ILE A 478 -43.91 -37.64 -20.65
CA ILE A 478 -43.51 -36.22 -20.80
C ILE A 478 -42.60 -35.97 -22.01
N ASP A 479 -42.29 -34.69 -22.28
CA ASP A 479 -41.33 -34.26 -23.31
C ASP A 479 -39.94 -33.98 -22.71
N ARG A 480 -39.89 -33.28 -21.57
CA ARG A 480 -38.65 -32.85 -20.88
C ARG A 480 -38.90 -32.58 -19.39
N TYR A 481 -37.82 -32.46 -18.64
CA TYR A 481 -37.80 -31.70 -17.40
C TYR A 481 -37.31 -30.27 -17.68
N VAL A 482 -37.70 -29.31 -16.85
CA VAL A 482 -37.13 -27.96 -16.84
C VAL A 482 -36.61 -27.69 -15.43
N VAL A 483 -35.35 -27.25 -15.35
CA VAL A 483 -34.70 -26.84 -14.10
C VAL A 483 -34.50 -25.34 -14.13
N ARG A 484 -35.03 -24.62 -13.13
CA ARG A 484 -34.71 -23.20 -12.89
C ARG A 484 -33.90 -23.06 -11.62
N TYR A 485 -32.74 -22.42 -11.71
CA TYR A 485 -31.95 -22.05 -10.53
C TYR A 485 -31.87 -20.53 -10.40
N THR A 486 -32.05 -20.04 -9.17
CA THR A 486 -32.09 -18.62 -8.81
C THR A 486 -31.07 -18.35 -7.71
N SER A 487 -30.19 -17.36 -7.89
CA SER A 487 -29.25 -16.93 -6.84
C SER A 487 -29.97 -16.12 -5.76
N ALA A 488 -29.33 -15.97 -4.60
CA ALA A 488 -29.78 -15.06 -3.54
C ALA A 488 -30.01 -13.61 -4.00
N ASP A 489 -29.30 -13.16 -5.05
CA ASP A 489 -29.42 -11.79 -5.60
C ASP A 489 -30.58 -11.65 -6.63
N GLY A 490 -31.28 -12.73 -6.95
CA GLY A 490 -32.42 -12.76 -7.87
C GLY A 490 -32.11 -13.14 -9.32
N ASP A 491 -30.83 -13.27 -9.71
CA ASP A 491 -30.45 -13.79 -11.03
C ASP A 491 -30.98 -15.21 -11.19
N SER A 492 -31.75 -15.48 -12.26
CA SER A 492 -32.28 -16.81 -12.54
C SER A 492 -32.00 -17.27 -13.97
N LYS A 493 -31.75 -18.57 -14.11
CA LYS A 493 -31.49 -19.25 -15.38
C LYS A 493 -32.33 -20.52 -15.47
N GLU A 494 -32.85 -20.84 -16.65
CA GLU A 494 -33.59 -22.07 -16.92
C GLU A 494 -32.82 -22.98 -17.88
N VAL A 495 -32.86 -24.29 -17.63
CA VAL A 495 -32.21 -25.33 -18.43
C VAL A 495 -33.21 -26.45 -18.71
N ALA A 496 -33.44 -26.73 -19.99
CA ALA A 496 -34.23 -27.88 -20.42
C ALA A 496 -33.38 -29.16 -20.34
N VAL A 497 -33.86 -30.15 -19.59
CA VAL A 497 -33.20 -31.45 -19.40
C VAL A 497 -34.02 -32.54 -20.08
N ARG A 498 -33.35 -33.41 -20.84
CA ARG A 498 -34.00 -34.53 -21.54
C ARG A 498 -34.72 -35.47 -20.57
N LYS A 499 -35.90 -35.97 -20.97
CA LYS A 499 -36.72 -36.90 -20.16
C LYS A 499 -36.04 -38.22 -19.76
N ASP A 500 -34.99 -38.64 -20.47
CA ASP A 500 -34.19 -39.82 -20.12
C ASP A 500 -33.18 -39.59 -18.98
N LYS A 501 -33.14 -38.40 -18.37
CA LYS A 501 -32.19 -38.05 -17.30
C LYS A 501 -32.88 -37.89 -15.94
N SER A 502 -32.23 -38.44 -14.93
CA SER A 502 -32.53 -38.33 -13.50
C SER A 502 -31.51 -37.44 -12.74
N MET A 503 -30.61 -36.78 -13.47
CA MET A 503 -29.62 -35.86 -12.92
C MET A 503 -29.20 -34.82 -13.96
N THR A 504 -28.69 -33.68 -13.52
CA THR A 504 -28.01 -32.69 -14.38
C THR A 504 -27.00 -31.87 -13.59
N THR A 505 -26.02 -31.29 -14.28
CA THR A 505 -25.04 -30.36 -13.70
C THR A 505 -25.31 -28.95 -14.20
N LEU A 506 -25.60 -28.05 -13.26
CA LEU A 506 -25.77 -26.62 -13.48
C LEU A 506 -24.39 -25.96 -13.52
N THR A 507 -24.15 -25.04 -14.45
CA THR A 507 -22.82 -24.47 -14.72
C THR A 507 -22.86 -22.94 -14.82
N GLY A 508 -21.74 -22.28 -14.51
CA GLY A 508 -21.67 -20.82 -14.47
C GLY A 508 -22.47 -20.22 -13.32
N LEU A 509 -22.31 -20.80 -12.14
CA LEU A 509 -22.74 -20.28 -10.84
C LEU A 509 -21.67 -19.31 -10.28
N ARG A 510 -22.02 -18.50 -9.29
CA ARG A 510 -21.08 -17.65 -8.53
C ARG A 510 -20.56 -18.41 -7.30
N PRO A 511 -19.24 -18.39 -7.00
CA PRO A 511 -18.67 -19.00 -5.79
C PRO A 511 -19.23 -18.45 -4.47
N GLY A 512 -19.31 -19.29 -3.44
CA GLY A 512 -19.76 -18.94 -2.09
C GLY A 512 -21.20 -18.41 -1.97
N MET A 513 -22.09 -18.71 -2.93
CA MET A 513 -23.47 -18.21 -2.99
C MET A 513 -24.50 -19.33 -2.80
N GLU A 514 -25.64 -18.99 -2.19
CA GLU A 514 -26.80 -19.87 -2.16
C GLU A 514 -27.63 -19.74 -3.43
N TYR A 515 -28.03 -20.88 -3.97
CA TYR A 515 -28.96 -21.04 -5.08
C TYR A 515 -30.18 -21.86 -4.64
N ILE A 516 -31.37 -21.38 -4.97
CA ILE A 516 -32.63 -22.14 -4.86
C ILE A 516 -32.91 -22.73 -6.25
N ILE A 517 -33.01 -24.07 -6.30
CA ILE A 517 -33.15 -24.84 -7.54
C ILE A 517 -34.54 -25.47 -7.57
N TYR A 518 -35.32 -25.16 -8.60
CA TYR A 518 -36.65 -25.71 -8.88
C TYR A 518 -36.58 -26.67 -10.07
N ILE A 519 -37.35 -27.76 -10.02
CA ILE A 519 -37.57 -28.67 -11.16
C ILE A 519 -39.06 -28.95 -11.35
N TRP A 520 -39.48 -29.12 -12.60
CA TRP A 520 -40.78 -29.68 -12.99
C TRP A 520 -40.66 -30.48 -14.29
N ALA A 521 -41.67 -31.31 -14.57
CA ALA A 521 -41.83 -32.00 -15.83
C ALA A 521 -42.80 -31.24 -16.74
N GLU A 522 -42.64 -31.39 -18.06
CA GLU A 522 -43.43 -30.64 -19.05
C GLU A 522 -43.83 -31.52 -20.26
N LYS A 523 -45.06 -31.31 -20.74
CA LYS A 523 -45.66 -32.01 -21.89
C LYS A 523 -46.55 -31.05 -22.69
N GLY A 524 -46.09 -30.61 -23.87
CA GLY A 524 -46.73 -29.53 -24.62
C GLY A 524 -46.86 -28.27 -23.76
N ALA A 525 -48.09 -27.87 -23.44
CA ALA A 525 -48.40 -26.72 -22.56
C ALA A 525 -48.66 -27.09 -21.08
N HIS A 526 -48.63 -28.39 -20.71
CA HIS A 526 -48.92 -28.84 -19.35
C HIS A 526 -47.62 -28.99 -18.55
N GLN A 527 -47.64 -28.59 -17.28
CA GLN A 527 -46.50 -28.67 -16.36
C GLN A 527 -46.89 -29.43 -15.08
N SER A 528 -45.96 -30.20 -14.51
CA SER A 528 -46.17 -30.83 -13.19
C SER A 528 -46.09 -29.80 -12.05
N LYS A 529 -46.45 -30.24 -10.84
CA LYS A 529 -46.05 -29.55 -9.60
C LYS A 529 -44.51 -29.37 -9.57
N ARG A 530 -44.05 -28.27 -8.98
CA ARG A 530 -42.62 -27.90 -8.88
C ARG A 530 -42.02 -28.39 -7.56
N THR A 531 -40.89 -29.08 -7.63
CA THR A 531 -40.09 -29.49 -6.47
C THR A 531 -38.86 -28.60 -6.36
N SER A 532 -38.37 -28.31 -5.15
CA SER A 532 -37.21 -27.43 -4.94
C SER A 532 -36.19 -27.94 -3.93
N THR A 533 -34.92 -27.63 -4.16
CA THR A 533 -33.80 -27.86 -3.23
C THR A 533 -32.89 -26.63 -3.14
N LYS A 534 -31.94 -26.65 -2.20
CA LYS A 534 -30.89 -25.64 -2.06
C LYS A 534 -29.53 -26.21 -2.45
N ALA A 535 -28.70 -25.37 -3.05
CA ALA A 535 -27.27 -25.63 -3.25
C ALA A 535 -26.48 -24.40 -2.81
N VAL A 536 -25.38 -24.61 -2.07
CA VAL A 536 -24.41 -23.54 -1.77
C VAL A 536 -23.12 -23.93 -2.49
N THR A 537 -22.60 -23.04 -3.34
CA THR A 537 -21.34 -23.25 -4.05
C THR A 537 -20.14 -23.19 -3.09
N GLU A 538 -19.06 -23.89 -3.43
CA GLU A 538 -17.78 -23.77 -2.71
C GLU A 538 -17.25 -22.31 -2.81
N ILE A 539 -16.42 -21.92 -1.84
CA ILE A 539 -15.69 -20.65 -1.87
C ILE A 539 -14.51 -20.82 -2.86
N ASP A 540 -14.35 -19.91 -3.83
CA ASP A 540 -13.21 -19.92 -4.72
C ASP A 540 -11.91 -19.63 -3.95
N SER A 541 -10.80 -20.18 -4.41
CA SER A 541 -9.54 -20.17 -3.65
C SER A 541 -8.68 -18.95 -3.99
N PRO A 542 -7.93 -18.37 -3.04
CA PRO A 542 -6.98 -17.30 -3.33
C PRO A 542 -6.00 -17.74 -4.43
N THR A 543 -5.79 -16.90 -5.44
CA THR A 543 -4.94 -17.21 -6.60
C THR A 543 -3.79 -16.23 -6.71
N ASN A 544 -2.74 -16.59 -7.46
CA ASN A 544 -1.51 -15.79 -7.57
C ASN A 544 -0.92 -15.39 -6.20
N LEU A 545 -0.89 -16.34 -5.26
CA LEU A 545 -0.16 -16.14 -4.00
C LEU A 545 1.33 -16.05 -4.30
N VAL A 546 1.92 -14.90 -3.99
CA VAL A 546 3.35 -14.62 -4.17
C VAL A 546 3.97 -14.12 -2.87
N THR A 547 5.26 -14.41 -2.70
CA THR A 547 6.05 -13.94 -1.56
C THR A 547 6.96 -12.80 -2.01
N ASP A 548 6.74 -11.61 -1.45
CA ASP A 548 7.47 -10.38 -1.76
C ASP A 548 8.16 -9.83 -0.50
N GLN A 549 9.19 -8.99 -0.67
CA GLN A 549 9.86 -8.28 0.44
C GLN A 549 10.20 -9.21 1.64
N VAL A 550 10.87 -10.32 1.35
CA VAL A 550 11.38 -11.24 2.37
C VAL A 550 12.59 -10.63 3.06
N THR A 551 12.68 -10.82 4.38
CA THR A 551 13.76 -10.35 5.25
C THR A 551 14.21 -11.48 6.19
N GLU A 552 14.99 -11.16 7.21
CA GLU A 552 15.46 -12.13 8.22
C GLU A 552 14.36 -12.59 9.20
N ASP A 553 13.41 -11.71 9.55
CA ASP A 553 12.35 -11.98 10.54
C ASP A 553 10.92 -11.71 10.02
N THR A 554 10.76 -11.12 8.84
CA THR A 554 9.46 -10.87 8.20
C THR A 554 9.43 -11.29 6.73
N ALA A 555 8.23 -11.59 6.21
CA ALA A 555 8.00 -11.80 4.78
C ALA A 555 6.61 -11.25 4.42
N THR A 556 6.48 -10.54 3.30
CA THR A 556 5.18 -10.09 2.81
C THR A 556 4.62 -11.11 1.81
N ILE A 557 3.33 -11.37 1.89
CA ILE A 557 2.61 -12.17 0.90
C ILE A 557 1.49 -11.35 0.28
N SER A 558 1.30 -11.47 -1.03
CA SER A 558 0.17 -10.88 -1.75
C SER A 558 -0.54 -11.93 -2.59
N TRP A 559 -1.85 -11.76 -2.80
CA TRP A 559 -2.71 -12.69 -3.51
C TRP A 559 -3.84 -11.95 -4.23
N LYS A 560 -4.40 -12.56 -5.27
CA LYS A 560 -5.65 -12.11 -5.88
C LYS A 560 -6.82 -12.49 -4.95
N ALA A 561 -7.65 -11.50 -4.64
CA ALA A 561 -8.85 -11.68 -3.84
C ALA A 561 -9.87 -12.63 -4.52
N VAL A 562 -10.63 -13.34 -3.69
CA VAL A 562 -11.67 -14.29 -4.11
C VAL A 562 -12.96 -13.58 -4.51
N GLN A 563 -13.79 -14.22 -5.34
CA GLN A 563 -15.06 -13.67 -5.83
C GLN A 563 -16.21 -13.93 -4.85
N ALA A 564 -16.14 -15.01 -4.09
CA ALA A 564 -17.07 -15.31 -3.02
C ALA A 564 -17.07 -14.19 -1.95
N PRO A 565 -18.25 -13.68 -1.51
CA PRO A 565 -18.30 -12.76 -0.38
C PRO A 565 -18.01 -13.54 0.91
N ILE A 566 -16.88 -13.23 1.56
CA ILE A 566 -16.24 -13.96 2.68
C ILE A 566 -16.11 -13.08 3.93
N ASP A 567 -15.87 -13.71 5.09
CA ASP A 567 -15.68 -13.00 6.36
C ASP A 567 -14.22 -12.54 6.56
N ARG A 568 -13.26 -13.38 6.15
CA ARG A 568 -11.80 -13.14 6.28
C ARG A 568 -10.99 -14.11 5.43
N TYR A 569 -9.70 -13.80 5.26
CA TYR A 569 -8.68 -14.80 4.93
C TYR A 569 -8.02 -15.32 6.21
N MET A 570 -7.56 -16.56 6.18
CA MET A 570 -6.72 -17.17 7.20
C MET A 570 -5.39 -17.57 6.57
N VAL A 571 -4.29 -17.24 7.24
CA VAL A 571 -2.92 -17.56 6.83
C VAL A 571 -2.25 -18.40 7.90
N THR A 572 -1.75 -19.59 7.55
CA THR A 572 -0.84 -20.40 8.37
C THR A 572 0.56 -20.30 7.79
N TYR A 573 1.60 -20.09 8.59
CA TYR A 573 2.99 -20.22 8.16
C TYR A 573 3.77 -21.15 9.09
N THR A 574 4.50 -22.10 8.51
CA THR A 574 5.12 -23.24 9.19
C THR A 574 6.60 -23.35 8.83
N SER A 575 7.48 -23.46 9.83
CA SER A 575 8.92 -23.66 9.65
C SER A 575 9.32 -25.13 9.49
N PRO A 576 10.57 -25.44 9.07
CA PRO A 576 11.02 -26.82 8.80
C PRO A 576 11.01 -27.78 10.01
N ASP A 577 10.96 -27.25 11.22
CA ASP A 577 10.88 -27.97 12.49
C ASP A 577 9.43 -28.22 12.96
N GLY A 578 8.43 -27.68 12.25
CA GLY A 578 7.01 -27.91 12.52
C GLY A 578 6.32 -26.85 13.39
N ASP A 579 7.04 -25.82 13.89
CA ASP A 579 6.37 -24.67 14.50
C ASP A 579 5.47 -23.99 13.45
N SER A 580 4.17 -23.87 13.75
CA SER A 580 3.20 -23.17 12.91
C SER A 580 2.58 -22.00 13.66
N ARG A 581 2.26 -20.93 12.92
CA ARG A 581 1.50 -19.79 13.42
C ARG A 581 0.37 -19.46 12.46
N GLU A 582 -0.77 -19.05 13.02
CA GLU A 582 -1.95 -18.66 12.26
C GLU A 582 -2.27 -17.17 12.47
N MET A 583 -2.79 -16.53 11.42
CA MET A 583 -3.18 -15.13 11.41
C MET A 583 -4.45 -14.93 10.59
N ALA A 584 -5.44 -14.26 11.17
CA ALA A 584 -6.62 -13.78 10.47
C ALA A 584 -6.32 -12.45 9.75
N VAL A 585 -6.80 -12.31 8.52
CA VAL A 585 -6.62 -11.11 7.69
C VAL A 585 -7.99 -10.66 7.17
N GLY A 586 -8.27 -9.35 7.20
CA GLY A 586 -9.54 -8.79 6.74
C GLY A 586 -9.87 -9.14 5.29
N ASN A 587 -11.16 -9.33 5.01
CA ASN A 587 -11.67 -9.63 3.66
C ASN A 587 -11.44 -8.47 2.65
N ASP A 588 -11.17 -7.27 3.14
CA ASP A 588 -10.76 -6.07 2.38
C ASP A 588 -9.34 -6.16 1.80
N ARG A 589 -8.51 -7.13 2.25
CA ARG A 589 -7.07 -7.16 1.96
C ARG A 589 -6.66 -8.27 1.00
N SER A 590 -5.71 -7.92 0.14
CA SER A 590 -5.01 -8.78 -0.82
C SER A 590 -3.51 -8.91 -0.52
N ILE A 591 -3.06 -8.42 0.64
CA ILE A 591 -1.66 -8.38 1.05
C ILE A 591 -1.56 -8.39 2.59
N THR A 592 -0.56 -9.07 3.13
CA THR A 592 -0.21 -9.00 4.57
C THR A 592 1.28 -9.32 4.80
N THR A 593 1.82 -8.88 5.93
CA THR A 593 3.20 -9.17 6.34
C THR A 593 3.22 -10.15 7.50
N LEU A 594 3.94 -11.25 7.34
CA LEU A 594 4.22 -12.26 8.36
C LEU A 594 5.39 -11.78 9.23
N THR A 595 5.32 -11.96 10.55
CA THR A 595 6.27 -11.34 11.49
C THR A 595 6.80 -12.32 12.55
N GLY A 596 8.06 -12.14 12.94
CA GLY A 596 8.73 -12.98 13.93
C GLY A 596 9.05 -14.38 13.41
N LEU A 597 9.39 -14.46 12.12
CA LEU A 597 10.04 -15.62 11.49
C LEU A 597 11.46 -15.79 12.05
N ARG A 598 12.09 -16.95 11.82
CA ARG A 598 13.50 -17.20 12.15
C ARG A 598 14.38 -17.01 10.89
N PRO A 599 15.58 -16.40 11.00
CA PRO A 599 16.48 -16.19 9.87
C PRO A 599 17.00 -17.47 9.20
N GLY A 600 17.24 -17.41 7.90
CA GLY A 600 17.85 -18.49 7.10
C GLY A 600 17.07 -19.81 7.01
N LEU A 601 15.74 -19.79 7.16
CA LEU A 601 14.85 -20.96 7.10
C LEU A 601 13.81 -20.84 5.98
N GLU A 602 13.42 -21.97 5.38
CA GLU A 602 12.32 -22.03 4.42
C GLU A 602 10.98 -22.26 5.15
N TYR A 603 10.11 -21.27 5.14
CA TYR A 603 8.73 -21.37 5.61
C TYR A 603 7.81 -21.82 4.47
N ILE A 604 6.88 -22.73 4.77
CA ILE A 604 5.74 -23.04 3.91
C ILE A 604 4.54 -22.22 4.43
N ILE A 605 3.91 -21.46 3.53
CA ILE A 605 2.83 -20.53 3.86
C ILE A 605 1.57 -20.98 3.13
N TYR A 606 0.49 -21.21 3.88
CA TYR A 606 -0.84 -21.55 3.37
C TYR A 606 -1.80 -20.38 3.57
N ILE A 607 -2.68 -20.14 2.59
CA ILE A 607 -3.81 -19.22 2.72
C ILE A 607 -5.12 -19.89 2.26
N TRP A 608 -6.22 -19.60 2.97
CA TRP A 608 -7.58 -19.90 2.53
C TRP A 608 -8.53 -18.77 2.93
N ALA A 609 -9.72 -18.74 2.32
CA ALA A 609 -10.80 -17.83 2.69
C ALA A 609 -11.85 -18.55 3.55
N GLU A 610 -12.50 -17.83 4.47
CA GLU A 610 -13.52 -18.36 5.37
C GLU A 610 -14.86 -17.61 5.26
N LYS A 611 -15.96 -18.34 5.42
CA LYS A 611 -17.32 -17.80 5.51
C LYS A 611 -18.17 -18.66 6.45
N GLY A 612 -18.40 -18.21 7.68
CA GLY A 612 -19.07 -18.98 8.73
C GLY A 612 -18.35 -20.29 9.03
N ILE A 613 -18.87 -21.41 8.51
CA ILE A 613 -18.28 -22.76 8.63
C ILE A 613 -17.66 -23.28 7.32
N GLN A 614 -17.75 -22.53 6.22
CA GLN A 614 -17.15 -22.88 4.94
C GLN A 614 -15.72 -22.32 4.83
N GLN A 615 -14.84 -23.10 4.21
CA GLN A 615 -13.46 -22.72 3.89
C GLN A 615 -13.20 -22.97 2.38
N SER A 616 -12.38 -22.13 1.74
CA SER A 616 -11.85 -22.43 0.41
C SER A 616 -10.81 -23.56 0.46
N LYS A 617 -10.38 -24.05 -0.71
CA LYS A 617 -9.14 -24.85 -0.77
C LYS A 617 -7.97 -23.95 -0.37
N ARG A 618 -6.91 -24.55 0.19
CA ARG A 618 -5.69 -23.82 0.56
C ARG A 618 -4.83 -23.61 -0.70
N ALA A 619 -4.32 -22.39 -0.89
CA ALA A 619 -3.20 -22.12 -1.78
C ALA A 619 -1.92 -22.02 -0.95
N ASP A 620 -0.78 -22.44 -1.51
CA ASP A 620 0.51 -22.43 -0.82
C ASP A 620 1.62 -21.72 -1.60
N THR A 621 2.60 -21.21 -0.84
CA THR A 621 3.85 -20.63 -1.34
C THR A 621 4.98 -20.93 -0.35
N LYS A 622 6.22 -20.65 -0.78
CA LYS A 622 7.42 -20.75 0.07
C LYS A 622 8.05 -19.38 0.30
N ALA A 623 8.68 -19.23 1.46
CA ALA A 623 9.46 -18.05 1.84
C ALA A 623 10.75 -18.49 2.52
N LEU A 624 11.89 -18.33 1.86
CA LEU A 624 13.21 -18.55 2.46
C LEU A 624 13.70 -17.23 3.06
N THR A 625 13.69 -17.12 4.39
CA THR A 625 14.12 -15.91 5.10
C THR A 625 15.59 -15.59 4.83
N GLU A 626 15.94 -14.31 4.86
CA GLU A 626 17.33 -13.86 4.76
C GLU A 626 18.17 -14.38 5.95
N ILE A 627 19.48 -14.47 5.75
CA ILE A 627 20.44 -14.73 6.81
C ILE A 627 20.62 -13.44 7.60
N ASP A 628 20.47 -13.48 8.93
CA ASP A 628 20.66 -12.31 9.78
C ASP A 628 22.13 -11.84 9.76
N GLY A 629 22.31 -10.52 9.88
CA GLY A 629 23.64 -9.90 9.86
C GLY A 629 24.41 -10.11 11.17
N PRO A 630 25.75 -10.35 11.14
CA PRO A 630 26.57 -10.28 12.34
C PRO A 630 26.41 -8.91 13.02
N THR A 631 26.13 -8.89 14.33
CA THR A 631 25.85 -7.65 15.07
C THR A 631 26.92 -7.36 16.12
N ASN A 632 26.99 -6.11 16.60
CA ASN A 632 28.01 -5.64 17.55
C ASN A 632 29.44 -5.97 17.09
N LEU A 633 29.80 -5.59 15.86
CA LEU A 633 31.16 -5.74 15.34
C LEU A 633 32.09 -4.69 15.98
N VAL A 634 33.02 -5.14 16.82
CA VAL A 634 33.98 -4.29 17.55
C VAL A 634 35.41 -4.60 17.08
N THR A 635 36.26 -3.57 17.05
CA THR A 635 37.70 -3.69 16.80
C THR A 635 38.48 -3.59 18.11
N ASP A 636 39.14 -4.67 18.51
CA ASP A 636 39.89 -4.83 19.75
C ASP A 636 41.38 -5.10 19.44
N GLN A 637 42.27 -4.81 20.39
CA GLN A 637 43.69 -5.21 20.34
C GLN A 637 44.39 -4.90 18.98
N VAL A 638 44.29 -3.65 18.53
CA VAL A 638 44.94 -3.19 17.28
C VAL A 638 46.43 -2.95 17.51
N THR A 639 47.28 -3.42 16.58
CA THR A 639 48.73 -3.19 16.53
C THR A 639 49.11 -2.41 15.27
N GLU A 640 50.40 -2.31 14.97
CA GLU A 640 50.91 -1.73 13.72
C GLU A 640 50.62 -2.61 12.48
N ASP A 641 50.43 -3.92 12.66
CA ASP A 641 50.34 -4.94 11.61
C ASP A 641 49.12 -5.89 11.73
N THR A 642 48.38 -5.83 12.84
CA THR A 642 47.20 -6.67 13.13
C THR A 642 46.06 -5.88 13.74
N ALA A 643 44.85 -6.43 13.66
CA ALA A 643 43.68 -5.95 14.39
C ALA A 643 42.78 -7.14 14.72
N THR A 644 42.31 -7.25 15.96
CA THR A 644 41.32 -8.28 16.31
C THR A 644 39.91 -7.70 16.15
N ILE A 645 39.00 -8.50 15.60
CA ILE A 645 37.58 -8.14 15.50
C ILE A 645 36.73 -9.16 16.23
N SER A 646 35.73 -8.67 16.96
CA SER A 646 34.78 -9.48 17.72
C SER A 646 33.34 -9.13 17.28
N TRP A 647 32.43 -10.12 17.26
CA TRP A 647 31.04 -9.95 16.83
C TRP A 647 30.09 -10.91 17.54
N LYS A 648 28.81 -10.54 17.61
CA LYS A 648 27.73 -11.44 18.02
C LYS A 648 27.36 -12.36 16.86
N GLN A 649 27.27 -13.65 17.16
CA GLN A 649 26.91 -14.70 16.20
C GLN A 649 25.46 -14.56 15.70
N VAL A 650 25.25 -15.00 14.46
CA VAL A 650 23.95 -15.01 13.78
C VAL A 650 23.11 -16.21 14.19
N GLN A 651 21.79 -16.11 14.09
CA GLN A 651 20.84 -17.18 14.42
C GLN A 651 20.61 -18.15 13.26
N ALA A 652 20.73 -17.67 12.02
CA ALA A 652 20.63 -18.49 10.83
C ALA A 652 21.68 -19.64 10.84
N PRO A 653 21.30 -20.88 10.48
CA PRO A 653 22.26 -21.97 10.34
C PRO A 653 23.13 -21.76 9.09
N ILE A 654 24.38 -21.36 9.29
CA ILE A 654 25.34 -20.95 8.26
C ILE A 654 26.47 -21.97 8.05
N ASP A 655 27.26 -21.78 6.98
CA ASP A 655 28.47 -22.58 6.71
C ASP A 655 29.72 -21.93 7.30
N ARG A 656 29.85 -20.60 7.18
CA ARG A 656 31.00 -19.79 7.65
C ARG A 656 30.64 -18.31 7.76
N TYR A 657 31.50 -17.54 8.41
CA TYR A 657 31.60 -16.09 8.19
C TYR A 657 32.65 -15.79 7.12
N MET A 658 32.45 -14.69 6.40
CA MET A 658 33.43 -14.09 5.49
C MET A 658 33.77 -12.69 6.00
N VAL A 659 35.06 -12.44 6.17
CA VAL A 659 35.62 -11.17 6.63
C VAL A 659 36.43 -10.57 5.48
N SER A 660 36.19 -9.30 5.15
CA SER A 660 36.86 -8.57 4.07
C SER A 660 37.35 -7.24 4.59
N TYR A 661 38.65 -6.96 4.48
CA TYR A 661 39.27 -5.74 4.99
C TYR A 661 40.04 -5.01 3.89
N THR A 662 39.78 -3.72 3.75
CA THR A 662 40.21 -2.90 2.61
C THR A 662 41.02 -1.69 3.07
N SER A 663 42.19 -1.47 2.47
CA SER A 663 43.01 -0.28 2.70
C SER A 663 42.49 0.94 1.92
N PRO A 664 42.90 2.17 2.26
CA PRO A 664 42.57 3.37 1.48
C PRO A 664 43.16 3.36 0.06
N ASP A 665 44.16 2.51 -0.20
CA ASP A 665 44.77 2.31 -1.51
C ASP A 665 43.93 1.41 -2.43
N GLY A 666 42.89 0.77 -1.89
CA GLY A 666 42.07 -0.23 -2.58
C GLY A 666 42.54 -1.68 -2.42
N ASP A 667 43.53 -1.95 -1.56
CA ASP A 667 43.96 -3.33 -1.27
C ASP A 667 42.91 -4.03 -0.39
N THR A 668 41.98 -4.77 -1.00
CA THR A 668 41.06 -5.67 -0.29
C THR A 668 41.68 -7.04 -0.08
N ARG A 669 41.55 -7.60 1.13
CA ARG A 669 41.82 -9.02 1.43
C ARG A 669 40.61 -9.66 2.09
N GLU A 670 40.36 -10.92 1.76
CA GLU A 670 39.24 -11.70 2.31
C GLU A 670 39.72 -12.95 3.07
N MET A 671 38.96 -13.33 4.10
CA MET A 671 39.24 -14.45 4.99
C MET A 671 37.93 -15.17 5.34
N ALA A 672 37.90 -16.49 5.16
CA ALA A 672 36.84 -17.33 5.70
C ALA A 672 37.11 -17.62 7.19
N VAL A 673 36.06 -17.59 8.01
CA VAL A 673 36.12 -17.89 9.45
C VAL A 673 35.05 -18.93 9.80
N GLU A 674 35.43 -19.89 10.64
CA GLU A 674 34.57 -20.99 11.09
C GLU A 674 33.32 -20.46 11.81
N LYS A 675 32.16 -21.07 11.53
CA LYS A 675 30.82 -20.59 11.95
C LYS A 675 30.58 -20.54 13.46
N ASP A 676 31.32 -21.34 14.21
CA ASP A 676 31.28 -21.43 15.67
C ASP A 676 32.14 -20.37 16.37
N ARG A 677 32.90 -19.56 15.62
CA ARG A 677 33.67 -18.43 16.16
C ARG A 677 32.86 -17.14 16.22
N SER A 678 33.33 -16.24 17.07
CA SER A 678 32.80 -14.88 17.32
C SER A 678 33.92 -13.83 17.37
N ILE A 679 35.15 -14.23 17.05
CA ILE A 679 36.37 -13.43 17.11
C ILE A 679 37.40 -13.93 16.08
N THR A 680 38.14 -13.02 15.45
CA THR A 680 39.29 -13.35 14.58
C THR A 680 40.31 -12.20 14.54
N THR A 681 41.55 -12.49 14.17
CA THR A 681 42.63 -11.50 14.06
C THR A 681 43.05 -11.32 12.60
N LEU A 682 42.90 -10.09 12.11
CA LEU A 682 43.41 -9.64 10.81
C LEU A 682 44.93 -9.49 10.90
N THR A 683 45.67 -9.89 9.87
CA THR A 683 47.15 -9.89 9.89
C THR A 683 47.78 -9.34 8.62
N GLY A 684 49.00 -8.79 8.75
CA GLY A 684 49.74 -8.20 7.64
C GLY A 684 49.12 -6.90 7.12
N LEU A 685 48.56 -6.09 8.02
CA LEU A 685 48.08 -4.73 7.76
C LEU A 685 49.27 -3.76 7.60
N LYS A 686 49.02 -2.58 7.01
CA LYS A 686 50.00 -1.49 6.93
C LYS A 686 49.92 -0.61 8.19
N PRO A 687 51.05 -0.17 8.80
CA PRO A 687 51.03 0.73 9.97
C PRO A 687 50.44 2.12 9.70
N GLY A 688 49.78 2.70 10.70
CA GLY A 688 49.20 4.06 10.65
C GLY A 688 48.13 4.28 9.58
N VAL A 689 47.36 3.25 9.20
CA VAL A 689 46.37 3.25 8.11
C VAL A 689 44.97 2.91 8.64
N GLU A 690 43.94 3.61 8.16
CA GLU A 690 42.53 3.29 8.43
C GLU A 690 42.07 2.18 7.47
N TYR A 691 41.68 1.03 8.02
CA TYR A 691 41.06 -0.08 7.30
C TYR A 691 39.55 -0.09 7.52
N ILE A 692 38.79 -0.21 6.43
CA ILE A 692 37.36 -0.52 6.50
C ILE A 692 37.21 -2.04 6.47
N ILE A 693 36.53 -2.60 7.47
CA ILE A 693 36.40 -4.03 7.71
C ILE A 693 34.92 -4.40 7.62
N TYR A 694 34.59 -5.29 6.68
CA TYR A 694 33.26 -5.87 6.50
C TYR A 694 33.23 -7.31 6.99
N ILE A 695 32.11 -7.74 7.57
CA ILE A 695 31.81 -9.14 7.86
C ILE A 695 30.39 -9.49 7.42
N TRP A 696 30.20 -10.70 6.89
CA TRP A 696 28.90 -11.30 6.63
C TRP A 696 28.94 -12.80 6.90
N ALA A 697 27.77 -13.41 7.03
CA ALA A 697 27.63 -14.86 7.09
C ALA A 697 27.26 -15.43 5.71
N GLU A 698 27.67 -16.66 5.43
CA GLU A 698 27.45 -17.34 4.15
C GLU A 698 26.87 -18.75 4.35
N LYS A 699 25.93 -19.13 3.48
CA LYS A 699 25.28 -20.46 3.46
C LYS A 699 25.00 -20.85 2.01
N GLY A 700 25.74 -21.81 1.46
CA GLY A 700 25.68 -22.15 0.04
C GLY A 700 25.97 -20.95 -0.87
N THR A 701 24.93 -20.41 -1.53
CA THR A 701 24.99 -19.19 -2.36
C THR A 701 24.36 -17.96 -1.70
N GLN A 702 23.77 -18.09 -0.51
CA GLN A 702 23.18 -16.97 0.23
C GLN A 702 24.22 -16.30 1.14
N GLN A 703 24.12 -14.97 1.24
CA GLN A 703 24.96 -14.14 2.10
C GLN A 703 24.07 -13.20 2.94
N SER A 704 24.46 -12.95 4.20
CA SER A 704 23.79 -11.97 5.05
C SER A 704 24.08 -10.53 4.60
N LYS A 705 23.34 -9.57 5.16
CA LYS A 705 23.76 -8.15 5.14
C LYS A 705 25.16 -8.02 5.75
N LYS A 706 26.02 -7.19 5.14
CA LYS A 706 27.37 -6.93 5.65
C LYS A 706 27.30 -5.93 6.81
N ALA A 707 27.90 -6.26 7.93
CA ALA A 707 28.20 -5.28 8.99
C ALA A 707 29.61 -4.72 8.77
N ASP A 708 29.81 -3.43 9.06
CA ASP A 708 31.09 -2.76 8.88
C ASP A 708 31.62 -2.11 10.18
N THR A 709 32.93 -1.96 10.23
CA THR A 709 33.67 -1.25 11.28
C THR A 709 34.97 -0.69 10.73
N ARG A 710 35.69 0.10 11.53
CA ARG A 710 36.96 0.71 11.12
C ARG A 710 38.04 0.55 12.17
N ALA A 711 39.20 0.05 11.75
CA ALA A 711 40.40 -0.01 12.58
C ALA A 711 41.47 0.93 12.01
N VAL A 712 42.06 1.79 12.84
CA VAL A 712 43.27 2.54 12.48
C VAL A 712 44.45 1.86 13.14
N THR A 713 45.35 1.26 12.35
CA THR A 713 46.55 0.58 12.87
C THR A 713 47.45 1.54 13.63
N GLU A 714 48.21 1.02 14.60
CA GLU A 714 49.22 1.80 15.32
C GLU A 714 50.29 2.34 14.35
N ILE A 715 50.91 3.47 14.71
CA ILE A 715 52.06 4.01 14.00
C ILE A 715 53.28 3.18 14.39
N ASP A 716 53.98 2.60 13.40
CA ASP A 716 55.20 1.84 13.66
C ASP A 716 56.30 2.73 14.25
N SER A 717 57.22 2.12 15.00
CA SER A 717 58.12 2.85 15.89
C SER A 717 59.48 3.08 15.24
N PRO A 718 60.13 4.26 15.40
CA PRO A 718 61.44 4.53 14.80
C PRO A 718 62.50 3.54 15.31
N ILE A 719 62.96 2.63 14.44
CA ILE A 719 63.98 1.63 14.77
C ILE A 719 65.39 2.14 14.51
N ASN A 720 66.39 1.42 15.02
CA ASN A 720 67.82 1.72 14.82
C ASN A 720 68.23 3.14 15.24
N LEU A 721 67.64 3.67 16.33
CA LEU A 721 68.02 4.96 16.92
C LEU A 721 69.43 4.89 17.53
N VAL A 722 70.38 5.61 16.93
CA VAL A 722 71.78 5.69 17.36
C VAL A 722 72.22 7.14 17.59
N THR A 723 73.31 7.30 18.36
CA THR A 723 73.97 8.59 18.61
C THR A 723 75.28 8.61 17.83
N ASP A 724 75.40 9.47 16.81
CA ASP A 724 76.49 9.44 15.82
C ASP A 724 77.69 10.29 16.20
N ARG A 725 77.46 11.58 16.48
CA ARG A 725 78.49 12.58 16.74
C ARG A 725 78.09 13.40 17.95
N VAL A 726 78.95 13.44 18.96
CA VAL A 726 78.71 14.17 20.21
C VAL A 726 79.85 15.15 20.43
N THR A 727 79.52 16.37 20.86
CA THR A 727 80.48 17.41 21.26
C THR A 727 80.28 17.73 22.75
N GLU A 728 80.90 18.81 23.25
CA GLU A 728 80.60 19.31 24.59
C GLU A 728 79.16 19.88 24.74
N ASP A 729 78.51 20.28 23.64
CA ASP A 729 77.28 21.07 23.63
C ASP A 729 76.21 20.60 22.63
N THR A 730 76.51 19.60 21.79
CA THR A 730 75.60 19.02 20.79
C THR A 730 75.67 17.49 20.74
N ALA A 731 74.61 16.87 20.25
CA ALA A 731 74.60 15.45 19.91
C ALA A 731 73.76 15.22 18.64
N THR A 732 74.33 14.58 17.63
CA THR A 732 73.61 14.12 16.43
C THR A 732 73.11 12.71 16.66
N ILE A 733 71.82 12.49 16.36
CA ILE A 733 71.17 11.19 16.40
C ILE A 733 70.61 10.87 15.02
N SER A 734 70.61 9.59 14.66
CA SER A 734 69.96 9.07 13.45
C SER A 734 69.10 7.85 13.76
N TRP A 735 68.09 7.61 12.93
CA TRP A 735 67.11 6.54 13.07
C TRP A 735 66.60 6.10 11.69
N GLN A 736 66.05 4.90 11.61
CA GLN A 736 65.35 4.45 10.42
C GLN A 736 63.92 5.01 10.40
N GLY A 737 63.48 5.48 9.23
CA GLY A 737 62.13 6.01 9.06
C GLY A 737 61.04 4.96 9.24
N VAL A 738 59.85 5.42 9.67
CA VAL A 738 58.65 4.59 9.86
C VAL A 738 57.89 4.42 8.54
N GLN A 739 57.13 3.33 8.40
CA GLN A 739 56.30 3.04 7.21
C GLN A 739 54.98 3.82 7.23
N ALA A 740 54.46 4.11 8.42
CA ALA A 740 53.23 4.86 8.61
C ALA A 740 53.31 6.27 8.00
N PRO A 741 52.23 6.76 7.36
CA PRO A 741 52.16 8.13 6.85
C PRO A 741 52.00 9.13 8.02
N ILE A 742 53.09 9.76 8.43
CA ILE A 742 53.20 10.65 9.60
C ILE A 742 53.32 12.14 9.22
N ASP A 743 53.04 13.02 10.18
CA ASP A 743 53.24 14.48 10.05
C ASP A 743 54.68 14.89 10.37
N ARG A 744 55.25 14.31 11.43
CA ARG A 744 56.57 14.65 11.99
C ARG A 744 57.10 13.57 12.93
N TYR A 745 58.38 13.64 13.23
CA TYR A 745 58.96 13.04 14.44
C TYR A 745 59.00 14.09 15.57
N MET A 746 58.88 13.61 16.81
CA MET A 746 59.12 14.39 18.01
C MET A 746 60.29 13.77 18.78
N VAL A 747 61.29 14.60 19.08
CA VAL A 747 62.49 14.20 19.83
C VAL A 747 62.50 14.91 21.17
N ARG A 748 62.61 14.15 22.26
CA ARG A 748 62.69 14.64 23.64
C ARG A 748 64.01 14.20 24.26
N TYR A 749 64.81 15.13 24.74
CA TYR A 749 66.08 14.84 25.40
C TYR A 749 66.12 15.44 26.80
N THR A 750 66.50 14.62 27.78
CA THR A 750 66.43 14.94 29.21
C THR A 750 67.71 14.55 29.93
N LEU A 751 68.07 15.32 30.95
CA LEU A 751 69.02 14.86 31.97
C LEU A 751 68.29 13.87 32.91
N PRO A 752 69.01 12.98 33.63
CA PRO A 752 68.43 12.11 34.65
C PRO A 752 67.74 12.88 35.79
N VAL A 753 68.18 14.12 36.05
CA VAL A 753 67.54 15.07 36.98
C VAL A 753 67.58 16.46 36.34
N GLY A 754 66.45 16.91 35.79
CA GLY A 754 66.32 18.24 35.16
C GLY A 754 65.21 18.30 34.12
N ASP A 755 65.01 19.48 33.55
CA ASP A 755 63.97 19.72 32.53
C ASP A 755 64.26 18.98 31.22
N ALA A 756 63.22 18.36 30.64
CA ALA A 756 63.29 17.78 29.32
C ALA A 756 63.09 18.87 28.24
N LYS A 757 63.92 18.85 27.20
CA LYS A 757 63.73 19.67 26.00
C LYS A 757 63.09 18.82 24.90
N GLU A 758 62.13 19.40 24.18
CA GLU A 758 61.44 18.74 23.06
C GLU A 758 61.65 19.51 21.76
N MET A 759 61.68 18.79 20.63
CA MET A 759 61.94 19.32 19.30
C MET A 759 61.10 18.55 18.26
N ALA A 760 60.36 19.28 17.42
CA ALA A 760 59.72 18.72 16.24
C ALA A 760 60.72 18.60 15.09
N VAL A 761 60.72 17.47 14.39
CA VAL A 761 61.58 17.20 13.23
C VAL A 761 60.69 16.74 12.06
N GLY A 762 60.91 17.29 10.86
CA GLY A 762 60.10 16.94 9.69
C GLY A 762 60.17 15.45 9.35
N LYS A 763 59.04 14.88 8.90
CA LYS A 763 58.88 13.46 8.56
C LYS A 763 59.93 12.90 7.58
N ASP A 764 60.43 13.73 6.67
CA ASP A 764 61.40 13.37 5.63
C ASP A 764 62.86 13.37 6.15
N LYS A 765 63.05 13.26 7.47
CA LYS A 765 64.36 13.22 8.14
C LYS A 765 64.56 11.92 8.91
N SER A 766 65.75 11.36 8.75
CA SER A 766 66.32 10.22 9.49
C SER A 766 67.47 10.62 10.42
N VAL A 767 67.75 11.91 10.55
CA VAL A 767 68.87 12.47 11.33
C VAL A 767 68.53 13.87 11.85
N THR A 768 68.95 14.20 13.08
CA THR A 768 68.87 15.56 13.64
C THR A 768 70.01 15.82 14.63
N THR A 769 70.33 17.09 14.87
CA THR A 769 71.34 17.53 15.84
C THR A 769 70.69 18.28 17.00
N LEU A 770 70.82 17.72 18.21
CA LEU A 770 70.43 18.33 19.47
C LEU A 770 71.46 19.39 19.85
N THR A 771 71.02 20.55 20.36
CA THR A 771 71.88 21.71 20.61
C THR A 771 71.63 22.35 21.97
N GLY A 772 72.66 22.97 22.54
CA GLY A 772 72.59 23.55 23.88
C GLY A 772 72.46 22.47 24.96
N LEU A 773 73.22 21.38 24.81
CA LEU A 773 73.51 20.41 25.86
C LEU A 773 74.55 21.00 26.83
N ARG A 774 74.73 20.37 28.01
CA ARG A 774 75.76 20.74 28.98
C ARG A 774 76.98 19.82 28.83
N PRO A 775 78.23 20.33 28.91
CA PRO A 775 79.44 19.51 28.85
C PRO A 775 79.54 18.47 29.98
N GLY A 776 80.07 17.28 29.65
CA GLY A 776 80.35 16.20 30.60
C GLY A 776 79.14 15.46 31.18
N MET A 777 77.95 15.56 30.58
CA MET A 777 76.67 15.04 31.10
C MET A 777 76.08 13.92 30.23
N GLU A 778 75.44 12.94 30.86
CA GLU A 778 74.62 11.95 30.15
C GLU A 778 73.19 12.49 29.93
N TYR A 779 72.68 12.36 28.70
CA TYR A 779 71.31 12.62 28.30
C TYR A 779 70.64 11.33 27.86
N ILE A 780 69.37 11.15 28.26
CA ILE A 780 68.47 10.15 27.69
C ILE A 780 67.64 10.84 26.61
N ILE A 781 67.61 10.25 25.42
CA ILE A 781 66.97 10.80 24.23
C ILE A 781 65.86 9.83 23.81
N TYR A 782 64.64 10.34 23.69
CA TYR A 782 63.46 9.63 23.19
C TYR A 782 63.05 10.18 21.83
N ILE A 783 62.57 9.32 20.94
CA ILE A 783 61.93 9.70 19.67
C ILE A 783 60.62 8.93 19.50
N TRP A 784 59.62 9.59 18.94
CA TRP A 784 58.40 8.98 18.43
C TRP A 784 57.94 9.70 17.16
N ALA A 785 57.08 9.06 16.39
CA ALA A 785 56.39 9.68 15.26
C ALA A 785 54.97 10.14 15.65
N GLU A 786 54.47 11.18 15.00
CA GLU A 786 53.12 11.71 15.23
C GLU A 786 52.30 11.83 13.95
N LYS A 787 51.00 11.55 14.05
CA LYS A 787 50.00 11.76 13.00
C LYS A 787 48.70 12.26 13.64
N GLY A 788 48.39 13.55 13.48
CA GLY A 788 47.28 14.21 14.18
C GLY A 788 47.41 14.11 15.70
N ALA A 789 46.59 13.25 16.32
CA ALA A 789 46.61 12.95 17.76
C ALA A 789 47.24 11.58 18.11
N GLN A 790 47.61 10.75 17.12
CA GLN A 790 48.26 9.46 17.34
C GLN A 790 49.78 9.63 17.47
N GLN A 791 50.39 8.82 18.33
CA GLN A 791 51.84 8.74 18.56
C GLN A 791 52.33 7.29 18.42
N SER A 792 53.52 7.07 17.85
CA SER A 792 54.18 5.75 17.91
C SER A 792 54.66 5.43 19.33
N LYS A 793 55.07 4.17 19.58
CA LYS A 793 55.85 3.84 20.79
C LYS A 793 57.21 4.57 20.73
N LYS A 794 57.78 4.86 21.91
CA LYS A 794 58.94 5.75 22.04
C LYS A 794 60.25 4.95 22.06
N ALA A 795 60.99 4.98 20.95
CA ALA A 795 62.37 4.49 20.93
C ALA A 795 63.26 5.43 21.76
N ASN A 796 64.34 4.91 22.36
CA ASN A 796 65.25 5.70 23.17
C ASN A 796 66.72 5.27 23.06
N THR A 797 67.62 6.22 23.29
CA THR A 797 69.08 6.04 23.30
C THR A 797 69.74 6.98 24.31
N LYS A 798 71.06 6.86 24.49
CA LYS A 798 71.86 7.71 25.37
C LYS A 798 72.91 8.51 24.60
N ALA A 799 73.23 9.70 25.09
CA ALA A 799 74.34 10.52 24.61
C ALA A 799 75.11 11.11 25.80
N LEU A 800 76.43 10.93 25.83
CA LEU A 800 77.32 11.43 26.89
C LEU A 800 78.22 12.54 26.33
N THR A 801 77.93 13.80 26.65
CA THR A 801 78.63 14.97 26.09
C THR A 801 80.11 15.02 26.49
N GLU A 802 80.93 15.57 25.61
CA GLU A 802 82.37 15.72 25.84
C GLU A 802 82.67 16.73 26.97
N ILE A 803 83.90 16.69 27.48
CA ILE A 803 84.43 17.66 28.45
C ILE A 803 84.92 18.88 27.66
N ASP A 804 84.38 20.07 27.93
CA ASP A 804 84.82 21.28 27.24
C ASP A 804 86.28 21.62 27.60
N PRO A 805 87.09 22.14 26.66
CA PRO A 805 88.50 22.39 26.91
C PRO A 805 88.74 23.62 27.82
N PRO A 806 89.86 23.65 28.57
CA PRO A 806 90.30 24.85 29.29
C PRO A 806 90.43 26.05 28.35
N LYS A 807 89.97 27.23 28.79
CA LYS A 807 89.84 28.43 27.94
C LYS A 807 90.90 29.47 28.29
N ASN A 808 91.15 30.44 27.40
CA ASN A 808 92.04 31.58 27.63
C ASN A 808 93.50 31.26 28.05
N LEU A 809 94.10 30.17 27.55
CA LEU A 809 95.48 29.80 27.89
C LEU A 809 96.49 30.89 27.48
N ARG A 810 97.19 31.48 28.47
CA ARG A 810 98.16 32.58 28.29
C ARG A 810 99.50 32.25 28.95
N VAL A 811 100.57 32.82 28.41
CA VAL A 811 101.92 32.81 28.99
C VAL A 811 102.33 34.24 29.37
N SER A 812 102.99 34.40 30.52
CA SER A 812 103.55 35.66 31.01
C SER A 812 104.93 35.46 31.65
N ASP A 813 105.62 36.57 31.97
CA ASP A 813 106.81 36.58 32.82
C ASP A 813 107.95 35.66 32.32
N VAL A 814 108.14 35.63 31.00
CA VAL A 814 109.16 34.83 30.32
C VAL A 814 110.55 35.40 30.60
N THR A 815 111.46 34.56 31.09
CA THR A 815 112.86 34.92 31.38
C THR A 815 113.82 34.15 30.46
N GLN A 816 115.11 34.08 30.84
CA GLN A 816 116.07 33.17 30.22
C GLN A 816 115.84 31.68 30.55
N SER A 817 115.06 31.35 31.59
CA SER A 817 114.93 29.97 32.10
C SER A 817 113.60 29.61 32.77
N THR A 818 112.62 30.52 32.82
CA THR A 818 111.30 30.34 33.46
C THR A 818 110.19 31.09 32.71
N SER A 819 108.92 30.74 32.98
CA SER A 819 107.73 31.47 32.52
C SER A 819 106.48 31.08 33.34
N ILE A 820 105.45 31.92 33.42
CA ILE A 820 104.17 31.60 34.07
C ILE A 820 103.10 31.32 33.01
N VAL A 821 102.24 30.32 33.26
CA VAL A 821 101.09 29.95 32.41
C VAL A 821 99.80 30.09 33.22
N ASN A 822 98.71 30.54 32.60
CA ASN A 822 97.38 30.62 33.22
C ASN A 822 96.24 30.32 32.24
N TRP A 823 95.10 29.83 32.75
CA TRP A 823 93.90 29.46 31.98
C TRP A 823 92.62 29.65 32.80
N THR A 824 91.47 29.56 32.12
CA THR A 824 90.13 29.52 32.72
C THR A 824 89.65 28.06 32.80
N PRO A 825 89.06 27.61 33.92
CA PRO A 825 88.48 26.27 34.04
C PRO A 825 87.41 25.97 32.98
N PRO A 826 87.17 24.68 32.68
CA PRO A 826 86.05 24.23 31.87
C PRO A 826 84.73 24.32 32.65
N THR A 827 83.62 24.09 31.92
CA THR A 827 82.25 24.11 32.45
C THR A 827 81.82 22.74 32.99
N ALA A 828 82.33 21.67 32.38
CA ALA A 828 82.23 20.31 32.91
C ALA A 828 82.91 20.20 34.27
N GLN A 829 82.29 19.46 35.20
CA GLN A 829 82.95 19.08 36.45
C GLN A 829 84.04 18.04 36.15
N ILE A 830 85.29 18.39 36.45
CA ILE A 830 86.52 17.64 36.16
C ILE A 830 87.22 17.18 37.45
N ASP A 831 88.14 16.22 37.31
CA ASP A 831 88.96 15.69 38.40
C ASP A 831 90.36 16.32 38.44
N GLY A 832 90.86 16.86 37.32
CA GLY A 832 92.16 17.54 37.24
C GLY A 832 92.52 18.05 35.84
N TYR A 833 93.76 18.51 35.68
CA TYR A 833 94.35 18.90 34.40
C TYR A 833 95.71 18.23 34.15
N THR A 834 95.99 17.90 32.89
CA THR A 834 97.34 17.58 32.42
C THR A 834 97.91 18.81 31.70
N LEU A 835 99.05 19.31 32.19
CA LEU A 835 99.83 20.38 31.55
C LEU A 835 101.12 19.79 30.97
N THR A 836 101.33 19.91 29.67
CA THR A 836 102.55 19.46 28.97
C THR A 836 103.25 20.67 28.35
N TYR A 837 104.57 20.78 28.46
CA TYR A 837 105.34 21.82 27.75
C TYR A 837 106.57 21.22 27.04
N GLN A 838 106.75 21.58 25.78
CA GLN A 838 107.68 20.95 24.85
C GLN A 838 108.52 21.97 24.08
N SER A 839 109.82 21.72 23.95
CA SER A 839 110.74 22.51 23.12
C SER A 839 110.66 22.13 21.64
N VAL A 840 111.24 22.95 20.75
CA VAL A 840 111.44 22.57 19.34
C VAL A 840 112.34 21.33 19.19
N ASP A 841 113.27 21.13 20.12
CA ASP A 841 114.20 19.98 20.16
C ASP A 841 113.55 18.68 20.70
N GLY A 842 112.21 18.63 20.74
CA GLY A 842 111.42 17.48 21.14
C GLY A 842 111.30 17.24 22.65
N THR A 843 112.16 17.83 23.48
CA THR A 843 112.14 17.65 24.94
C THR A 843 110.86 18.21 25.57
N SER A 844 110.01 17.32 26.07
CA SER A 844 108.77 17.63 26.78
C SER A 844 108.84 17.31 28.27
N LYS A 845 108.16 18.12 29.09
CA LYS A 845 107.81 17.82 30.48
C LYS A 845 106.30 17.83 30.64
N GLU A 846 105.77 16.94 31.49
CA GLU A 846 104.35 16.87 31.83
C GLU A 846 104.15 17.04 33.34
N VAL A 847 103.04 17.66 33.73
CA VAL A 847 102.65 17.93 35.11
C VAL A 847 101.15 17.66 35.26
N GLN A 848 100.79 16.91 36.30
CA GLN A 848 99.41 16.65 36.70
C GLN A 848 98.98 17.67 37.76
N LEU A 849 97.78 18.24 37.62
CA LEU A 849 97.27 19.36 38.40
C LEU A 849 95.86 19.09 38.92
N GLY A 850 95.49 19.69 40.06
CA GLY A 850 94.18 19.53 40.67
C GLY A 850 93.08 20.31 39.95
N PRO A 851 91.79 20.00 40.19
CA PRO A 851 90.67 20.55 39.40
C PRO A 851 90.45 22.06 39.62
N TYR A 852 91.02 22.61 40.70
CA TYR A 852 90.96 24.03 41.03
C TYR A 852 92.14 24.85 40.48
N ASP A 853 93.17 24.20 39.92
CA ASP A 853 94.37 24.88 39.42
C ASP A 853 94.10 25.66 38.13
N GLN A 854 94.57 26.91 38.10
CA GLN A 854 94.33 27.90 37.04
C GLN A 854 95.61 28.61 36.57
N ARG A 855 96.74 28.29 37.21
CA ARG A 855 98.06 28.87 36.93
C ARG A 855 99.16 27.89 37.31
N PHE A 856 100.26 27.92 36.57
CA PHE A 856 101.44 27.09 36.84
C PHE A 856 102.73 27.82 36.42
N MET A 857 103.88 27.46 36.99
CA MET A 857 105.18 28.04 36.65
C MET A 857 106.06 26.99 35.96
N LEU A 858 106.60 27.33 34.80
CA LEU A 858 107.53 26.47 34.06
C LEU A 858 108.96 26.82 34.46
N GLU A 859 109.76 25.79 34.75
CA GLU A 859 111.12 25.93 35.28
C GLU A 859 112.13 25.04 34.54
N GLY A 860 113.37 25.52 34.47
CA GLY A 860 114.46 24.84 33.77
C GLY A 860 114.27 24.86 32.25
N LEU A 861 113.90 26.01 31.70
CA LEU A 861 113.83 26.25 30.26
C LEU A 861 115.22 26.58 29.69
N GLY A 862 115.47 26.18 28.44
CA GLY A 862 116.70 26.54 27.71
C GLY A 862 116.72 28.01 27.27
N LYS A 863 117.92 28.59 27.13
CA LYS A 863 118.12 29.99 26.72
C LYS A 863 118.04 30.14 25.19
N GLY A 864 117.29 31.12 24.69
CA GLY A 864 117.00 31.31 23.27
C GLY A 864 116.05 30.26 22.66
N VAL A 865 115.48 29.36 23.45
CA VAL A 865 114.68 28.21 22.99
C VAL A 865 113.19 28.57 22.93
N ARG A 866 112.50 28.07 21.90
CA ARG A 866 111.05 28.18 21.73
C ARG A 866 110.35 26.96 22.34
N TYR A 867 109.28 27.23 23.08
CA TYR A 867 108.42 26.24 23.74
C TYR A 867 106.96 26.36 23.31
N THR A 868 106.25 25.23 23.32
CA THR A 868 104.79 25.14 23.20
C THR A 868 104.23 24.45 24.42
N VAL A 869 103.19 25.03 25.02
CA VAL A 869 102.46 24.51 26.17
C VAL A 869 101.11 23.98 25.71
N TYR A 870 100.68 22.86 26.30
CA TYR A 870 99.37 22.25 26.16
C TYR A 870 98.72 22.13 27.54
N VAL A 871 97.41 22.37 27.64
CA VAL A 871 96.61 22.06 28.84
C VAL A 871 95.32 21.38 28.41
N LEU A 872 95.01 20.24 29.03
CA LEU A 872 93.73 19.53 28.91
C LEU A 872 93.17 19.27 30.30
N ALA A 873 91.85 19.14 30.41
CA ALA A 873 91.20 18.70 31.63
C ALA A 873 90.76 17.22 31.51
N PHE A 874 90.61 16.52 32.63
CA PHE A 874 90.19 15.11 32.63
C PHE A 874 89.15 14.80 33.72
N LYS A 875 88.40 13.71 33.52
CA LYS A 875 87.48 13.11 34.50
C LYS A 875 87.46 11.59 34.35
N GLY A 876 87.97 10.86 35.33
CA GLY A 876 88.41 9.48 35.13
C GLY A 876 89.28 9.36 33.88
N ASP A 877 89.04 8.33 33.07
CA ASP A 877 89.77 8.10 31.80
C ASP A 877 89.40 9.09 30.68
N ARG A 878 88.39 9.95 30.87
CA ARG A 878 87.90 10.89 29.83
C ARG A 878 88.70 12.18 29.84
N GLN A 879 89.11 12.64 28.66
CA GLN A 879 89.92 13.87 28.50
C GLN A 879 89.21 14.91 27.61
N SER A 880 89.47 16.19 27.86
CA SER A 880 89.09 17.29 26.97
C SER A 880 90.02 17.40 25.78
N ARG A 881 89.62 18.18 24.77
CA ARG A 881 90.53 18.68 23.74
C ARG A 881 91.66 19.52 24.38
N LYS A 882 92.85 19.54 23.78
CA LYS A 882 94.02 20.28 24.30
C LYS A 882 93.97 21.76 23.90
N ALA A 883 93.98 22.68 24.87
CA ALA A 883 94.30 24.08 24.64
C ALA A 883 95.83 24.23 24.47
N SER A 884 96.31 25.17 23.65
CA SER A 884 97.75 25.37 23.43
C SER A 884 98.19 26.83 23.22
N ASN A 885 99.46 27.13 23.52
CA ASN A 885 100.10 28.44 23.30
C ASN A 885 101.64 28.28 23.21
N SER A 886 102.37 29.21 22.58
CA SER A 886 103.83 29.12 22.36
C SER A 886 104.57 30.41 22.69
N PHE A 887 105.83 30.30 23.13
CA PHE A 887 106.70 31.43 23.53
C PHE A 887 108.20 31.09 23.35
N SER A 888 109.09 32.06 23.51
CA SER A 888 110.56 31.87 23.40
C SER A 888 111.32 32.65 24.48
N THR A 889 112.46 32.12 24.94
CA THR A 889 113.34 32.78 25.94
C THR A 889 114.39 33.71 25.30
N VAL A 890 115.05 34.56 26.10
CA VAL A 890 115.88 35.71 25.63
C VAL A 890 117.37 35.35 25.42
N GLY A 891 118.08 36.09 24.53
CA GLY A 891 119.49 35.87 24.14
C GLY A 891 120.42 37.12 24.17
N PHE A 892 121.64 37.00 23.62
CA PHE A 892 122.73 37.99 23.67
C PHE A 892 122.61 39.18 22.68
N LEU A 893 123.41 40.23 22.90
CA LEU A 893 123.40 41.49 22.12
C LEU A 893 124.35 41.46 20.90
N TYR A 894 125.60 41.03 21.09
CA TYR A 894 126.60 40.86 20.02
C TYR A 894 127.04 39.38 19.93
N PRO A 895 126.51 38.58 18.99
CA PRO A 895 126.86 37.16 18.89
C PRO A 895 128.34 36.89 18.56
N TYR A 896 128.98 37.78 17.80
CA TYR A 896 130.38 37.70 17.38
C TYR A 896 131.08 39.03 17.69
N PRO A 897 131.52 39.26 18.94
CA PRO A 897 132.10 40.55 19.35
C PRO A 897 133.43 40.81 18.63
N ALA A 898 133.54 41.96 17.97
CA ALA A 898 134.69 42.28 17.13
C ALA A 898 135.95 42.71 17.91
N ASP A 899 135.75 43.14 19.15
CA ASP A 899 136.78 43.72 20.02
C ASP A 899 136.37 43.56 21.50
N CYS A 900 137.29 43.88 22.41
CA CYS A 900 137.08 43.75 23.85
C CYS A 900 135.94 44.67 24.39
N SER A 901 135.64 45.81 23.76
CA SER A 901 134.54 46.68 24.20
C SER A 901 133.16 46.10 23.83
N GLN A 902 133.03 45.40 22.70
CA GLN A 902 131.81 44.65 22.37
C GLN A 902 131.62 43.45 23.31
N MET A 903 132.71 42.77 23.65
CA MET A 903 132.70 41.70 24.66
C MET A 903 132.23 42.22 26.03
N GLN A 904 132.65 43.43 26.41
CA GLN A 904 132.20 44.13 27.62
C GLN A 904 130.70 44.52 27.56
N GLN A 905 130.20 44.99 26.41
CA GLN A 905 128.78 45.31 26.20
C GLN A 905 127.84 44.09 26.27
N ASN A 906 128.34 42.88 26.01
CA ASN A 906 127.64 41.62 26.30
C ASN A 906 127.52 41.30 27.81
N GLY A 907 128.09 42.12 28.70
CA GLY A 907 128.05 41.95 30.15
C GLY A 907 129.32 41.35 30.78
N ASN A 908 130.38 41.11 30.00
CA ASN A 908 131.63 40.54 30.51
C ASN A 908 132.52 41.62 31.15
N ALA A 909 132.50 41.73 32.48
CA ALA A 909 133.23 42.76 33.23
C ALA A 909 134.63 42.35 33.73
N THR A 910 135.05 41.10 33.52
CA THR A 910 136.32 40.54 34.01
C THR A 910 137.45 40.70 32.99
N SER A 911 138.64 41.12 33.41
CA SER A 911 139.84 41.09 32.57
C SER A 911 140.38 39.66 32.43
N GLY A 912 140.88 39.30 31.23
CA GLY A 912 141.34 37.94 30.93
C GLY A 912 141.45 37.66 29.43
N MET A 913 141.62 36.37 29.08
CA MET A 913 141.63 35.93 27.68
C MET A 913 140.21 35.84 27.11
N TYR A 914 140.03 36.38 25.91
CA TYR A 914 138.77 36.33 25.16
C TYR A 914 139.02 36.09 23.67
N THR A 915 138.09 35.36 23.03
CA THR A 915 138.01 35.27 21.57
C THR A 915 137.22 36.48 21.04
N ILE A 916 137.88 37.31 20.25
CA ILE A 916 137.23 38.35 19.42
C ILE A 916 137.17 37.87 17.96
N TYR A 917 136.28 38.44 17.16
CA TYR A 917 136.05 38.03 15.77
C TYR A 917 136.39 39.18 14.84
N LEU A 918 137.44 39.09 14.01
CA LEU A 918 137.92 40.25 13.24
C LEU A 918 136.81 40.81 12.33
N ASN A 919 136.44 42.07 12.57
CA ASN A 919 135.31 42.78 11.92
C ASN A 919 133.91 42.19 12.21
N GLY A 920 133.75 41.41 13.28
CA GLY A 920 132.51 40.69 13.61
C GLY A 920 132.29 39.39 12.83
N ASP A 921 133.31 38.94 12.07
CA ASP A 921 133.25 37.75 11.22
C ASP A 921 133.50 36.47 12.03
N ALA A 922 132.46 35.65 12.18
CA ALA A 922 132.49 34.36 12.88
C ALA A 922 133.59 33.40 12.36
N SER A 923 134.03 33.54 11.11
CA SER A 923 135.08 32.72 10.50
C SER A 923 136.51 33.17 10.85
N ARG A 924 136.67 34.33 11.52
CA ARG A 924 137.97 34.96 11.81
C ARG A 924 138.20 35.20 13.31
N PRO A 925 138.18 34.15 14.16
CA PRO A 925 138.49 34.28 15.58
C PRO A 925 139.96 34.69 15.80
N MET A 926 140.19 35.54 16.79
CA MET A 926 141.50 35.89 17.34
C MET A 926 141.40 35.89 18.87
N GLU A 927 142.30 35.18 19.53
CA GLU A 927 142.44 35.25 20.98
C GLU A 927 143.28 36.47 21.38
N VAL A 928 142.77 37.25 22.33
CA VAL A 928 143.42 38.44 22.87
C VAL A 928 143.26 38.51 24.38
N TYR A 929 144.19 39.15 25.07
CA TYR A 929 144.01 39.53 26.46
C TYR A 929 143.22 40.86 26.50
N CYS A 930 142.00 40.81 27.04
CA CYS A 930 141.18 41.99 27.30
C CYS A 930 141.41 42.52 28.71
N ASP A 931 141.80 43.78 28.82
CA ASP A 931 141.69 44.55 30.06
C ASP A 931 140.35 45.28 30.08
N MET A 932 139.42 44.75 30.90
CA MET A 932 138.07 45.28 31.12
C MET A 932 138.03 46.30 32.28
N THR A 933 139.18 46.62 32.87
CA THR A 933 139.29 47.32 34.16
C THR A 933 139.96 48.69 34.08
N THR A 934 141.01 48.85 33.29
CA THR A 934 141.73 50.14 33.16
C THR A 934 140.92 51.11 32.29
N ASP A 935 140.75 52.35 32.77
CA ASP A 935 140.31 53.49 31.93
C ASP A 935 138.99 53.23 31.16
N GLY A 936 138.01 52.62 31.84
CA GLY A 936 136.72 52.20 31.29
C GLY A 936 136.66 50.77 30.73
N GLY A 937 137.81 50.12 30.52
CA GLY A 937 137.90 48.76 29.99
C GLY A 937 137.79 48.67 28.46
N GLY A 938 137.68 47.43 27.96
CA GLY A 938 137.60 47.14 26.53
C GLY A 938 138.93 47.26 25.77
N TRP A 939 140.08 47.19 26.47
CA TRP A 939 141.41 47.30 25.83
C TRP A 939 141.97 45.94 25.42
N ILE A 940 142.49 45.85 24.19
CA ILE A 940 143.29 44.73 23.69
C ILE A 940 144.76 44.95 24.08
N VAL A 941 145.31 44.15 24.99
CA VAL A 941 146.74 44.20 25.33
C VAL A 941 147.57 43.52 24.23
N PHE A 942 148.68 44.14 23.84
CA PHE A 942 149.54 43.63 22.76
C PHE A 942 151.03 43.54 23.09
N GLN A 943 151.49 44.23 24.13
CA GLN A 943 152.84 44.08 24.69
C GLN A 943 152.75 44.12 26.21
N ARG A 944 153.49 43.24 26.89
CA ARG A 944 153.71 43.33 28.34
C ARG A 944 155.13 42.92 28.72
N ARG A 945 155.75 43.70 29.61
CA ARG A 945 156.94 43.39 30.40
C ARG A 945 156.57 43.53 31.88
N ASN A 946 156.94 42.57 32.72
CA ASN A 946 156.68 42.59 34.16
C ASN A 946 157.55 41.62 35.00
N THR A 947 158.34 40.74 34.39
CA THR A 947 159.22 39.80 35.12
C THR A 947 160.65 39.77 34.58
N GLY A 948 160.84 39.92 33.27
CA GLY A 948 162.13 39.80 32.59
C GLY A 948 162.48 38.39 32.13
N ASP A 949 161.61 37.39 32.36
CA ASP A 949 161.84 36.00 31.93
C ASP A 949 161.87 35.87 30.40
N LEU A 950 161.18 36.76 29.68
CA LEU A 950 161.14 36.77 28.23
C LEU A 950 162.14 37.79 27.66
N ASP A 951 163.13 37.26 26.93
CA ASP A 951 164.04 38.06 26.11
C ASP A 951 163.31 38.67 24.90
N PHE A 952 163.38 39.99 24.73
CA PHE A 952 162.81 40.75 23.62
C PHE A 952 163.84 41.11 22.52
N TYR A 953 165.11 40.71 22.64
CA TYR A 953 166.15 40.91 21.62
C TYR A 953 166.00 39.94 20.42
N LYS A 954 164.77 39.84 19.89
CA LYS A 954 164.40 38.91 18.82
C LYS A 954 164.62 39.51 17.42
N ARG A 955 164.83 38.60 16.48
CA ARG A 955 164.90 38.83 15.03
C ARG A 955 163.54 39.21 14.42
N TRP A 956 163.55 39.80 13.22
CA TRP A 956 162.38 40.31 12.49
C TRP A 956 161.17 39.37 12.51
N ARG A 957 161.39 38.11 12.12
CA ARG A 957 160.34 37.10 11.99
C ARG A 957 159.53 36.92 13.29
N ASN A 958 160.18 36.93 14.44
CA ASN A 958 159.51 36.76 15.73
C ASN A 958 158.60 37.96 16.07
N TYR A 959 159.04 39.18 15.75
CA TYR A 959 158.20 40.38 15.91
C TYR A 959 156.99 40.40 14.97
N VAL A 960 157.08 39.74 13.81
CA VAL A 960 155.95 39.54 12.89
C VAL A 960 154.93 38.55 13.45
N GLU A 961 155.37 37.34 13.82
CA GLU A 961 154.51 36.22 14.25
C GLU A 961 153.92 36.44 15.66
N GLY A 962 154.67 37.12 16.54
CA GLY A 962 154.40 37.21 17.98
C GLY A 962 155.25 36.21 18.79
N PHE A 963 155.41 36.47 20.09
CA PHE A 963 156.12 35.60 21.02
C PHE A 963 155.73 35.90 22.48
N GLY A 964 155.83 34.90 23.36
CA GLY A 964 155.45 35.00 24.78
C GLY A 964 154.04 34.51 25.09
N ASP A 965 153.62 34.73 26.34
CA ASP A 965 152.30 34.36 26.87
C ASP A 965 151.44 35.60 27.11
N PRO A 966 150.26 35.74 26.46
CA PRO A 966 149.29 36.82 26.72
C PRO A 966 148.91 37.04 28.20
N MET A 967 149.01 36.00 29.05
CA MET A 967 148.77 36.11 30.49
C MET A 967 150.01 36.59 31.29
N GLY A 968 151.21 36.47 30.72
CA GLY A 968 152.49 36.93 31.27
C GLY A 968 153.15 38.02 30.42
N GLU A 969 154.44 37.87 30.13
CA GLU A 969 155.18 38.71 29.17
C GLU A 969 154.97 38.24 27.73
N PHE A 970 154.70 39.17 26.81
CA PHE A 970 154.50 38.86 25.39
C PHE A 970 154.60 40.06 24.44
N TRP A 971 154.70 39.74 23.15
CA TRP A 971 154.44 40.59 22.00
C TRP A 971 153.43 39.91 21.07
N LEU A 972 152.31 40.57 20.77
CA LEU A 972 151.17 39.98 20.03
C LEU A 972 151.51 39.54 18.59
N GLY A 973 152.43 40.25 17.94
CA GLY A 973 152.81 40.07 16.52
C GLY A 973 152.35 41.23 15.64
N LEU A 974 153.26 41.73 14.80
CA LEU A 974 153.01 42.89 13.92
C LEU A 974 151.92 42.62 12.87
N ASP A 975 151.76 41.38 12.38
CA ASP A 975 150.68 41.05 11.44
C ASP A 975 149.29 41.08 12.11
N LYS A 976 149.20 40.71 13.39
CA LYS A 976 147.96 40.83 14.17
C LYS A 976 147.65 42.30 14.48
N LEU A 977 148.66 43.07 14.86
CA LEU A 977 148.54 44.53 15.07
C LEU A 977 148.12 45.28 13.80
N HIS A 978 148.67 44.91 12.65
CA HIS A 978 148.23 45.43 11.35
C HIS A 978 146.78 45.01 11.07
N SER A 979 146.42 43.74 11.29
CA SER A 979 145.06 43.23 11.06
C SER A 979 144.00 43.91 11.92
N LEU A 980 144.33 44.28 13.16
CA LEU A 980 143.45 45.06 14.04
C LEU A 980 143.37 46.53 13.62
N THR A 981 144.52 47.19 13.42
CA THR A 981 144.58 48.66 13.23
C THR A 981 144.38 49.14 11.79
N SER A 982 144.27 48.24 10.81
CA SER A 982 143.94 48.56 9.41
C SER A 982 142.44 48.57 9.10
N ALA A 983 141.58 48.18 10.05
CA ALA A 983 140.15 48.02 9.87
C ALA A 983 139.38 49.36 9.78
N THR A 984 139.50 50.08 8.66
CA THR A 984 138.67 51.27 8.37
C THR A 984 137.18 50.92 8.43
N PRO A 985 136.33 51.73 9.10
CA PRO A 985 136.57 53.09 9.60
C PRO A 985 137.06 53.18 11.06
N ILE A 986 137.34 52.05 11.74
CA ILE A 986 137.66 52.02 13.17
C ILE A 986 139.01 52.69 13.41
N ARG A 987 139.01 53.77 14.21
CA ARG A 987 140.23 54.37 14.77
C ARG A 987 140.53 53.70 16.10
N TYR A 988 141.76 53.28 16.29
CA TYR A 988 142.24 52.77 17.58
C TYR A 988 143.03 53.86 18.29
N GLU A 989 142.73 54.12 19.57
CA GLU A 989 143.68 54.79 20.47
C GLU A 989 144.63 53.75 21.08
N ILE A 990 145.87 54.15 21.36
CA ILE A 990 146.86 53.34 22.09
C ILE A 990 147.09 53.92 23.48
N ARG A 991 147.19 53.05 24.48
CA ARG A 991 147.62 53.33 25.83
C ARG A 991 148.89 52.54 26.16
N VAL A 992 149.85 53.21 26.77
CA VAL A 992 151.08 52.65 27.33
C VAL A 992 151.06 52.94 28.83
N ASP A 993 150.98 51.90 29.67
CA ASP A 993 151.12 52.01 31.12
C ASP A 993 152.56 51.65 31.53
N LEU A 994 153.22 52.48 32.33
CA LEU A 994 154.58 52.30 32.83
C LEU A 994 154.56 52.31 34.36
N ARG A 995 155.23 51.36 35.02
CA ARG A 995 155.24 51.28 36.50
C ARG A 995 156.60 50.91 37.05
N THR A 996 156.91 51.48 38.20
CA THR A 996 158.03 51.15 39.09
C THR A 996 157.47 50.62 40.42
N SER A 997 158.31 50.37 41.43
CA SER A 997 157.83 49.98 42.76
C SER A 997 157.02 51.07 43.48
N ASN A 998 157.28 52.35 43.17
CA ASN A 998 156.76 53.50 43.94
C ASN A 998 155.86 54.42 43.11
N GLU A 999 156.05 54.46 41.78
CA GLU A 999 155.37 55.39 40.87
C GLU A 999 154.82 54.65 39.64
N SER A 1000 153.72 55.18 39.09
CA SER A 1000 153.21 54.81 37.77
C SER A 1000 152.93 56.03 36.92
N ALA A 1001 153.14 55.89 35.61
CA ALA A 1001 152.85 56.90 34.61
C ALA A 1001 152.21 56.24 33.38
N TYR A 1002 151.57 57.04 32.53
CA TYR A 1002 151.00 56.53 31.28
C TYR A 1002 151.14 57.52 30.13
N ALA A 1003 151.11 56.98 28.91
CA ALA A 1003 151.05 57.73 27.66
C ALA A 1003 149.89 57.18 26.82
N VAL A 1004 149.01 58.05 26.33
CA VAL A 1004 147.92 57.70 25.42
C VAL A 1004 148.05 58.55 24.16
N TYR A 1005 147.79 57.95 23.00
CA TYR A 1005 147.75 58.64 21.71
C TYR A 1005 146.40 58.34 21.06
N ASP A 1006 145.67 59.39 20.65
CA ASP A 1006 144.27 59.28 20.17
C ASP A 1006 144.09 58.53 18.83
N PHE A 1007 145.20 58.23 18.16
CA PHE A 1007 145.28 57.35 17.00
C PHE A 1007 146.54 56.49 17.07
N PHE A 1008 146.43 55.24 16.67
CA PHE A 1008 147.53 54.30 16.48
C PHE A 1008 147.22 53.34 15.33
N GLN A 1009 148.17 53.25 14.40
CA GLN A 1009 148.12 52.30 13.30
C GLN A 1009 149.51 51.75 12.97
N VAL A 1010 149.55 50.44 12.72
CA VAL A 1010 150.72 49.73 12.19
C VAL A 1010 150.46 49.45 10.71
N ALA A 1011 151.32 49.97 9.83
CA ALA A 1011 151.21 49.74 8.39
C ALA A 1011 151.52 48.29 7.99
N SER A 1012 151.40 47.96 6.71
CA SER A 1012 151.58 46.59 6.22
C SER A 1012 153.03 46.10 6.30
N SER A 1013 153.24 44.80 6.10
CA SER A 1013 154.57 44.21 5.94
C SER A 1013 155.35 44.80 4.75
N ARG A 1014 154.65 45.26 3.69
CA ARG A 1014 155.24 45.96 2.53
C ARG A 1014 155.84 47.31 2.94
N ASP A 1015 155.20 47.99 3.88
CA ASP A 1015 155.65 49.26 4.46
C ASP A 1015 156.69 49.09 5.57
N ARG A 1016 157.08 47.84 5.90
CA ARG A 1016 157.90 47.48 7.07
C ARG A 1016 157.27 47.92 8.40
N TYR A 1017 155.96 47.73 8.52
CA TYR A 1017 155.17 48.00 9.73
C TYR A 1017 155.35 49.42 10.29
N LYS A 1018 155.42 50.40 9.39
CA LYS A 1018 155.55 51.83 9.68
C LYS A 1018 154.52 52.27 10.72
N LEU A 1019 155.00 52.93 11.79
CA LEU A 1019 154.18 53.51 12.85
C LEU A 1019 153.42 54.74 12.34
N SER A 1020 152.16 54.87 12.72
CA SER A 1020 151.40 56.11 12.65
C SER A 1020 150.73 56.36 14.00
N VAL A 1021 151.03 57.48 14.66
CA VAL A 1021 150.41 57.91 15.93
C VAL A 1021 149.76 59.29 15.83
N GLY A 1022 148.74 59.51 16.65
CA GLY A 1022 148.00 60.77 16.78
C GLY A 1022 148.50 61.66 17.92
N ASN A 1023 147.59 62.44 18.50
CA ASN A 1023 147.89 63.43 19.54
C ASN A 1023 148.15 62.75 20.90
N TYR A 1024 149.23 63.15 21.55
CA TYR A 1024 149.61 62.69 22.89
C TYR A 1024 148.73 63.27 24.01
N ARG A 1025 148.40 62.43 25.00
CA ARG A 1025 147.92 62.82 26.34
C ARG A 1025 148.45 61.86 27.40
N GLY A 1026 148.92 62.33 28.56
CA GLY A 1026 149.41 61.45 29.62
C GLY A 1026 150.28 62.12 30.68
N THR A 1027 150.93 61.29 31.50
CA THR A 1027 151.85 61.68 32.58
C THR A 1027 153.29 61.20 32.37
N ALA A 1028 153.55 60.32 31.40
CA ALA A 1028 154.89 59.78 31.11
C ALA A 1028 155.76 60.65 30.18
N GLY A 1029 155.27 61.80 29.72
CA GLY A 1029 155.83 62.52 28.57
C GLY A 1029 155.62 61.79 27.23
N ASP A 1030 155.82 62.51 26.13
CA ASP A 1030 155.67 61.99 24.76
C ASP A 1030 157.01 61.43 24.24
N ALA A 1031 157.00 60.16 23.84
CA ALA A 1031 158.13 59.53 23.16
C ALA A 1031 157.77 58.96 21.77
N LEU A 1032 156.51 58.55 21.51
CA LEU A 1032 156.16 57.92 20.22
C LEU A 1032 156.00 58.94 19.09
N THR A 1033 155.71 60.21 19.37
CA THR A 1033 155.58 61.22 18.30
C THR A 1033 156.92 61.45 17.58
N TYR A 1034 158.05 61.32 18.28
CA TYR A 1034 159.39 61.34 17.65
C TYR A 1034 159.58 60.18 16.66
N HIS A 1035 159.02 59.01 16.97
CA HIS A 1035 159.05 57.78 16.17
C HIS A 1035 157.94 57.72 15.09
N ASN A 1036 157.07 58.72 15.01
CA ASN A 1036 155.94 58.74 14.08
C ASN A 1036 156.40 58.73 12.61
N GLY A 1037 155.80 57.89 11.78
CA GLY A 1037 156.17 57.70 10.37
C GLY A 1037 157.40 56.81 10.12
N TRP A 1038 158.04 56.27 11.16
CA TRP A 1038 159.22 55.39 11.03
C TRP A 1038 158.86 53.91 11.03
N LYS A 1039 159.75 53.10 10.43
CA LYS A 1039 159.57 51.67 10.20
C LYS A 1039 159.99 50.92 11.46
N PHE A 1040 159.49 49.70 11.66
CA PHE A 1040 160.02 48.85 12.72
C PHE A 1040 161.44 48.39 12.36
N THR A 1041 162.33 48.27 13.35
CA THR A 1041 163.73 47.88 13.15
C THR A 1041 164.14 46.82 14.18
N THR A 1042 164.83 45.77 13.71
CA THR A 1042 165.41 44.69 14.53
C THR A 1042 166.90 44.56 14.25
N TRP A 1043 167.65 43.87 15.13
CA TRP A 1043 169.10 43.73 14.97
C TRP A 1043 169.52 42.97 13.69
N ASP A 1044 168.65 42.11 13.16
CA ASP A 1044 168.81 41.38 11.90
C ASP A 1044 168.25 42.13 10.68
N ARG A 1045 167.50 43.22 10.89
CA ARG A 1045 166.85 44.00 9.83
C ARG A 1045 166.76 45.47 10.20
N ASP A 1046 167.79 46.20 9.79
CA ASP A 1046 167.81 47.65 9.85
C ASP A 1046 166.75 48.27 8.91
N ASN A 1047 165.94 49.19 9.43
CA ASN A 1047 165.05 50.03 8.64
C ASN A 1047 165.00 51.48 9.18
N ASP A 1048 165.90 51.88 10.08
CA ASP A 1048 165.88 53.20 10.72
C ASP A 1048 166.61 54.28 9.87
N VAL A 1049 167.08 55.39 10.46
CA VAL A 1049 167.80 56.48 9.76
C VAL A 1049 169.14 56.85 10.38
N ALA A 1050 169.58 56.11 11.41
CA ALA A 1050 170.86 56.35 12.05
C ALA A 1050 172.03 55.86 11.20
N LEU A 1051 173.24 56.23 11.61
CA LEU A 1051 174.50 55.75 11.03
C LEU A 1051 174.83 54.29 11.42
N SER A 1052 174.07 53.70 12.34
CA SER A 1052 174.24 52.34 12.85
C SER A 1052 172.91 51.81 13.42
N ASN A 1053 172.51 50.60 13.04
CA ASN A 1053 171.29 49.92 13.48
C ASN A 1053 170.99 50.12 14.97
N CYS A 1054 169.92 50.86 15.28
CA CYS A 1054 169.60 51.23 16.64
C CYS A 1054 169.10 50.04 17.48
N ALA A 1055 168.47 49.03 16.87
CA ALA A 1055 168.02 47.83 17.58
C ALA A 1055 169.18 46.91 17.99
N LEU A 1056 170.27 46.89 17.21
CA LEU A 1056 171.53 46.25 17.56
C LEU A 1056 172.23 46.99 18.71
N ALA A 1057 172.29 48.33 18.64
CA ALA A 1057 172.92 49.18 19.65
C ALA A 1057 172.16 49.19 21.00
N HIS A 1058 170.83 49.17 20.98
CA HIS A 1058 169.96 49.32 22.15
C HIS A 1058 169.29 48.02 22.62
N ARG A 1059 169.71 46.87 22.11
CA ARG A 1059 169.23 45.52 22.54
C ARG A 1059 167.71 45.32 22.56
N GLY A 1060 166.96 46.09 21.78
CA GLY A 1060 165.51 46.04 21.73
C GLY A 1060 164.99 46.57 20.41
N ALA A 1061 163.93 45.94 19.88
CA ALA A 1061 163.37 46.27 18.57
C ALA A 1061 162.25 47.30 18.66
N TRP A 1062 162.33 48.34 17.84
CA TRP A 1062 161.44 49.51 17.97
C TRP A 1062 161.24 50.22 16.63
N TRP A 1063 160.34 51.22 16.62
CA TRP A 1063 160.14 52.12 15.49
C TRP A 1063 161.19 53.25 15.45
N TYR A 1064 162.48 52.89 15.49
CA TYR A 1064 163.56 53.88 15.61
C TYR A 1064 163.56 54.88 14.44
N LYS A 1065 163.80 56.15 14.79
CA LYS A 1065 164.08 57.23 13.85
C LYS A 1065 165.58 57.36 13.71
N ASN A 1066 166.19 58.28 14.47
CA ASN A 1066 167.62 58.35 14.71
C ASN A 1066 167.82 57.92 16.17
N CYS A 1067 167.84 56.61 16.38
CA CYS A 1067 167.91 55.95 17.68
C CYS A 1067 166.95 56.53 18.73
N HIS A 1068 167.46 56.98 19.88
CA HIS A 1068 166.74 56.83 21.14
C HIS A 1068 165.72 57.93 21.49
N LEU A 1069 164.57 57.49 22.00
CA LEU A 1069 163.69 58.27 22.90
C LEU A 1069 162.81 57.33 23.76
N ALA A 1070 162.44 56.16 23.24
CA ALA A 1070 161.94 55.04 24.04
C ALA A 1070 162.40 53.69 23.48
N ASN A 1071 162.45 52.67 24.34
CA ASN A 1071 162.79 51.29 24.01
C ASN A 1071 162.11 50.32 24.98
N LEU A 1072 160.77 50.19 24.91
CA LEU A 1072 160.03 49.27 25.81
C LEU A 1072 160.31 47.77 25.53
N ASN A 1073 160.95 47.50 24.40
CA ASN A 1073 161.38 46.17 23.97
C ASN A 1073 162.87 45.91 24.27
N GLY A 1074 163.52 46.78 25.05
CA GLY A 1074 164.92 46.65 25.47
C GLY A 1074 165.19 45.44 26.35
N LYS A 1075 166.47 45.29 26.72
CA LYS A 1075 166.93 44.24 27.62
C LYS A 1075 166.45 44.54 29.04
N TYR A 1076 165.76 43.59 29.66
CA TYR A 1076 165.17 43.78 30.98
C TYR A 1076 166.24 43.93 32.06
N GLY A 1077 166.12 44.96 32.91
CA GLY A 1077 167.06 45.24 34.00
C GLY A 1077 168.42 45.80 33.58
N GLU A 1078 168.67 46.03 32.29
CA GLU A 1078 169.93 46.62 31.81
C GLU A 1078 169.91 48.15 31.97
N THR A 1079 170.98 48.71 32.53
CA THR A 1079 171.10 50.16 32.82
C THR A 1079 172.13 50.88 31.96
N LYS A 1080 172.84 50.15 31.09
CA LYS A 1080 173.69 50.77 30.06
C LYS A 1080 172.88 51.68 29.16
N HIS A 1081 173.53 52.75 28.73
CA HIS A 1081 173.01 53.80 27.87
C HIS A 1081 172.06 53.28 26.78
N SER A 1082 170.75 53.45 27.01
CA SER A 1082 169.66 53.09 26.10
C SER A 1082 169.46 51.58 25.82
N GLU A 1083 170.24 50.64 26.39
CA GLU A 1083 170.06 49.18 26.21
C GLU A 1083 168.85 48.62 27.00
N GLY A 1084 168.37 49.35 28.01
CA GLY A 1084 167.31 48.94 28.93
C GLY A 1084 165.88 49.09 28.42
N VAL A 1085 164.91 48.54 29.17
CA VAL A 1085 163.47 48.78 28.96
C VAL A 1085 163.10 50.18 29.44
N ASN A 1086 163.04 51.17 28.56
CA ASN A 1086 163.03 52.58 29.00
C ASN A 1086 162.02 53.49 28.27
N TRP A 1087 161.82 54.68 28.84
CA TRP A 1087 161.03 55.77 28.29
C TRP A 1087 161.65 57.09 28.76
N GLU A 1088 162.42 57.72 27.88
CA GLU A 1088 163.35 58.80 28.25
C GLU A 1088 162.65 59.99 28.93
N PRO A 1089 161.47 60.47 28.46
CA PRO A 1089 160.75 61.59 29.08
C PRO A 1089 160.22 61.36 30.50
N TRP A 1090 160.30 60.14 31.06
CA TRP A 1090 159.83 59.85 32.43
C TRP A 1090 160.95 59.51 33.43
N LYS A 1091 161.91 58.66 33.04
CA LYS A 1091 163.00 58.19 33.92
C LYS A 1091 164.40 58.24 33.26
N GLY A 1092 164.52 58.91 32.12
CA GLY A 1092 165.75 58.87 31.31
C GLY A 1092 165.94 57.55 30.59
N HIS A 1093 167.07 57.42 29.88
CA HIS A 1093 167.38 56.29 29.01
C HIS A 1093 168.32 55.25 29.65
N GLU A 1094 168.86 55.52 30.84
CA GLU A 1094 169.74 54.62 31.61
C GLU A 1094 168.99 53.85 32.72
N PHE A 1095 167.68 54.06 32.84
CA PHE A 1095 166.82 53.38 33.82
C PHE A 1095 165.92 52.33 33.13
N SER A 1096 166.07 51.06 33.51
CA SER A 1096 165.14 50.01 33.09
C SER A 1096 163.88 50.02 33.95
N ILE A 1097 162.76 50.39 33.35
CA ILE A 1097 161.41 50.30 33.90
C ILE A 1097 161.02 48.82 34.04
N PRO A 1098 160.59 48.36 35.24
CA PRO A 1098 160.27 46.94 35.46
C PRO A 1098 158.88 46.52 34.95
N PHE A 1099 157.92 47.44 34.81
CA PHE A 1099 156.62 47.14 34.21
C PHE A 1099 156.30 48.06 33.04
N THR A 1100 155.97 47.47 31.89
CA THR A 1100 155.45 48.17 30.72
C THR A 1100 154.29 47.37 30.13
N GLU A 1101 153.18 48.02 29.77
CA GLU A 1101 152.09 47.38 29.03
C GLU A 1101 151.58 48.31 27.92
N MET A 1102 151.53 47.81 26.69
CA MET A 1102 150.97 48.53 25.54
C MET A 1102 149.66 47.86 25.11
N LYS A 1103 148.59 48.66 24.97
CA LYS A 1103 147.24 48.19 24.67
C LYS A 1103 146.44 49.17 23.79
N ILE A 1104 145.52 48.66 22.99
CA ILE A 1104 144.73 49.45 22.01
C ILE A 1104 143.23 49.25 22.22
N ARG A 1105 142.43 50.25 21.84
CA ARG A 1105 140.96 50.20 21.92
C ARG A 1105 140.30 51.03 20.81
N PRO A 1106 139.17 50.60 20.23
CA PRO A 1106 138.37 51.44 19.34
C PRO A 1106 137.94 52.77 20.00
N GLN A 1107 138.13 53.88 19.29
CA GLN A 1107 137.65 55.19 19.72
C GLN A 1107 136.14 55.29 19.53
N SER A 1108 135.39 55.52 20.62
CA SER A 1108 133.92 55.58 20.62
C SER A 1108 133.39 56.85 19.94
N SER A 1109 132.90 56.70 18.71
CA SER A 1109 132.52 57.82 17.84
C SER A 1109 131.09 58.37 18.05
N SER A 1110 130.70 58.69 19.28
CA SER A 1110 129.53 59.54 19.57
C SER A 1110 129.43 59.98 21.03
N ASN A 1111 129.22 61.27 21.28
CA ASN A 1111 128.65 61.77 22.53
C ASN A 1111 127.12 61.69 22.47
N GLU A 1112 126.49 60.87 23.31
CA GLU A 1112 125.17 61.15 23.94
C GLU A 1112 124.95 60.26 25.19
N PRO A 1113 124.15 60.68 26.18
CA PRO A 1113 124.18 60.09 27.53
C PRO A 1113 123.13 58.99 27.80
N ILE A 1114 123.40 58.19 28.83
CA ILE A 1114 122.60 57.02 29.25
C ILE A 1114 121.19 57.43 29.74
N LEU A 1115 120.18 56.75 29.20
CA LEU A 1115 118.76 56.94 29.51
C LEU A 1115 118.39 56.22 30.83
N GLY A 1116 118.07 56.97 31.91
CA GLY A 1116 118.12 56.39 33.27
C GLY A 1116 117.16 56.88 34.37
N ARG A 1117 116.09 57.65 34.09
CA ARG A 1117 115.09 58.05 35.12
C ARG A 1117 113.72 57.41 34.91
N LYS A 1118 113.32 56.54 35.86
CA LYS A 1118 112.03 55.84 35.89
C LYS A 1118 110.84 56.81 36.01
N LYS A 1119 109.85 56.72 35.13
CA LYS A 1119 108.51 57.30 35.34
C LYS A 1119 107.60 56.33 36.11
N ARG A 1120 106.78 56.86 37.02
CA ARG A 1120 105.61 56.19 37.62
C ARG A 1120 104.34 56.78 37.01
N SER A 1121 103.36 55.93 36.70
CA SER A 1121 101.94 56.28 36.56
C SER A 1121 101.13 54.99 36.77
N LEU A 1122 100.40 54.82 37.87
CA LEU A 1122 99.10 55.41 38.25
C LEU A 1122 97.93 54.88 37.41
N ALA A 1123 96.87 54.46 38.13
CA ALA A 1123 95.72 53.77 37.56
C ALA A 1123 94.62 54.73 37.07
N GLY A 1124 93.96 54.38 35.96
CA GLY A 1124 92.74 55.02 35.47
C GLY A 1124 91.49 54.19 35.79
N LYS A 1125 90.38 54.84 36.16
CA LYS A 1125 89.11 54.17 36.50
C LYS A 1125 88.29 53.78 35.26
N ARG A 1126 87.44 52.76 35.43
CA ARG A 1126 86.42 52.28 34.47
C ARG A 1126 85.52 53.42 33.93
N LYS A 1127 85.11 53.31 32.67
CA LYS A 1127 83.78 53.75 32.19
C LYS A 1127 82.94 52.51 31.82
N LYS A 1128 81.61 52.59 31.96
CA LYS A 1128 80.67 51.55 31.52
C LYS A 1128 80.41 51.65 30.01
N ILE A 1129 80.19 50.50 29.37
CA ILE A 1129 79.33 50.34 28.18
C ILE A 1129 78.45 49.10 28.46
N ARG A 1130 77.23 49.06 27.89
CA ARG A 1130 76.34 47.87 27.91
C ARG A 1130 76.98 46.71 27.15
N VAL A 1131 76.98 45.51 27.72
CA VAL A 1131 75.86 44.56 27.56
C VAL A 1131 75.40 44.17 28.96
#